data_AF-A0A952FSP3-F1
#
_entry.id   AF-A0A952FSP3-F1
#
_cell.length_a   1.000
_cell.length_b   1.000
_cell.length_c   1.000
_cell.angle_alpha   90.00
_cell.angle_beta   90.00
_cell.angle_gamma   90.00
#
_symmetry.space_group_name_H-M   'P 1'
#
loop_
_entity.id
_entity.type
_entity.pdbx_description
1 polymer ?
#
loop_
_entity_poly.entity_id
_entity_poly.type
_entity_poly.pdbx_seq_one_letter_code
_entity_poly.pdbx_strand_id
1 'polypeptide(L)'
;MPVVPRPQNTSITPQFDRAAALDNPQVLAARDEAETMVALDGSNRLQGMVANLSDPQTGYRSLLGADAVKGIDGGSLTDHYLSVFDRGWKDIAEKMTPAPRVLFDQSAATMRDDLARSLLWHEAEQGRVWRSQVLNQTVGNTAGALMSGATGGGYASQARAALTADGMAQGLWGEDLERQTALAFGRRVVEPVVTARLSQGDVAGAKTFFDTHRDGMAADDAEVLDRRLAEAGQASDAAATVDAVWKRLGPKNLNDPIDMDAIDNALVDRHGGDDKALMRARDEVFHRLFGFTQIRDETHAGYVNLAINRIKDGASPSQVATLPQFLALPQDRQRQIVDWQRDRLADKLNGFAPDQNLDQMAKQFAAYHDLSSGDALKQMSEARMRALEPVLGEDLTKQALVAKSETSFDATEFSALARTIGLDPSPDPSAVLGRAQLGVIHSAAYKAITGAGKALAPQERRDVMLNAAQVATAGHSLFEVSPEVQRVLDATSRDEDIMDTGRARPMVESGSAAASLVNVRPAPAPSGRARPQDGRTPTLKPGGHGQAVSLLASGGNVRVMPRNDGWNAIGHNVAAWWQDLLHHRHATARPKVAAAKQPGVTATAGNQHRLGNLSMKEETSYSPGNEALAAATVSSGKGDPGGISYGAYQLASSEAGGRNVQTFLKHEGAPWAAKFNGMEPTVHGKFGAKWKDIAASDPKAFFEAQHRYIQRTKYDPAVLKVLQTTGLDINRQPEAVQQVVWSMSVQHGKAARLITRSVKDVDNTHSRSDPGYAQALIARLYDNRTKYVLGQHQPSEDAIMRRYKRERAAALSWH
;
A
#
# COMPACT_ATOMS: atom_id res chain seq x y z
N MET A 1 82.65 19.46 15.95
CA MET A 1 84.13 19.51 15.97
C MET A 1 84.56 19.57 17.43
N PRO A 2 85.61 18.88 17.91
CA PRO A 2 86.44 17.86 17.27
C PRO A 2 86.71 16.62 18.15
N VAL A 3 87.26 15.59 17.50
CA VAL A 3 88.03 14.48 18.08
C VAL A 3 89.45 14.96 18.32
N VAL A 4 90.00 14.91 19.55
CA VAL A 4 91.47 14.95 19.79
C VAL A 4 91.78 14.47 21.24
N PRO A 5 93.01 14.00 21.57
CA PRO A 5 93.46 12.62 21.41
C PRO A 5 94.04 11.99 22.70
N ARG A 6 94.32 10.69 22.65
CA ARG A 6 94.98 9.88 23.71
C ARG A 6 96.40 10.39 24.04
N PRO A 7 96.90 10.06 25.24
CA PRO A 7 98.25 9.52 25.35
C PRO A 7 98.34 8.24 26.18
N GLN A 8 99.47 7.56 26.00
CA GLN A 8 99.77 6.16 26.28
C GLN A 8 100.33 5.88 27.69
N ASN A 9 100.22 4.60 28.07
CA ASN A 9 101.09 3.80 28.94
C ASN A 9 101.35 4.23 30.39
N THR A 10 100.94 3.39 31.33
CA THR A 10 101.88 2.46 31.98
C THR A 10 101.14 1.37 32.74
N SER A 11 101.66 0.15 32.60
CA SER A 11 101.22 -1.10 33.17
C SER A 11 101.36 -1.14 34.68
N ILE A 12 100.24 -1.36 35.39
CA ILE A 12 100.21 -2.05 36.68
C ILE A 12 99.05 -3.03 36.58
N THR A 13 99.33 -4.33 36.55
CA THR A 13 98.33 -5.39 36.63
C THR A 13 98.08 -5.69 38.10
N PRO A 14 96.89 -5.42 38.69
CA PRO A 14 96.52 -6.05 39.93
C PRO A 14 95.97 -7.45 39.62
N GLN A 15 96.50 -8.47 40.28
CA GLN A 15 95.87 -9.79 40.33
C GLN A 15 94.48 -9.62 40.94
N PHE A 16 93.44 -9.79 40.12
CA PHE A 16 92.07 -9.94 40.60
C PHE A 16 91.89 -11.34 41.17
N ASP A 17 91.87 -11.43 42.50
CA ASP A 17 91.57 -12.66 43.20
C ASP A 17 90.06 -12.95 43.11
N ARG A 18 89.68 -13.95 42.30
CA ARG A 18 88.28 -14.30 41.99
C ARG A 18 87.47 -14.72 43.23
N ALA A 19 88.14 -15.14 44.31
CA ALA A 19 87.48 -15.59 45.54
C ALA A 19 86.98 -14.41 46.41
N ALA A 20 87.64 -13.25 46.38
CA ALA A 20 87.28 -12.09 47.20
C ALA A 20 86.08 -11.27 46.64
N ALA A 21 85.68 -11.52 45.40
CA ALA A 21 84.56 -10.82 44.75
C ALA A 21 83.17 -11.44 45.08
N LEU A 22 83.14 -12.67 45.61
CA LEU A 22 81.89 -13.41 45.88
C LEU A 22 81.22 -13.02 47.20
N ASP A 23 81.94 -12.37 48.13
CA ASP A 23 81.42 -11.93 49.45
C ASP A 23 81.13 -10.42 49.52
N ASN A 24 81.22 -9.69 48.40
CA ASN A 24 80.89 -8.27 48.36
C ASN A 24 79.38 -8.06 48.08
N PRO A 25 78.60 -7.49 49.03
CA PRO A 25 77.16 -7.29 48.85
C PRO A 25 76.78 -6.49 47.60
N GLN A 26 77.64 -5.56 47.15
CA GLN A 26 77.39 -4.76 45.95
C GLN A 26 77.61 -5.57 44.66
N VAL A 27 78.54 -6.54 44.67
CA VAL A 27 78.81 -7.41 43.52
C VAL A 27 77.73 -8.49 43.39
N LEU A 28 77.24 -9.02 44.51
CA LEU A 28 76.08 -9.93 44.55
C LEU A 28 74.81 -9.21 44.07
N ALA A 29 74.53 -8.01 44.56
CA ALA A 29 73.38 -7.22 44.11
C ALA A 29 73.43 -6.89 42.61
N ALA A 30 74.60 -6.48 42.09
CA ALA A 30 74.77 -6.21 40.66
C ALA A 30 74.64 -7.47 39.79
N ARG A 31 75.03 -8.64 40.33
CA ARG A 31 74.86 -9.93 39.66
C ARG A 31 73.38 -10.35 39.64
N ASP A 32 72.68 -10.24 40.76
CA ASP A 32 71.24 -10.56 40.84
C ASP A 32 70.41 -9.63 39.94
N GLU A 33 70.79 -8.34 39.86
CA GLU A 33 70.19 -7.38 38.94
C GLU A 33 70.44 -7.76 37.48
N ALA A 34 71.68 -8.12 37.11
CA ALA A 34 72.01 -8.59 35.77
C ALA A 34 71.28 -9.89 35.41
N GLU A 35 71.18 -10.84 36.34
CA GLU A 35 70.46 -12.10 36.16
C GLU A 35 68.94 -11.87 35.97
N THR A 36 68.36 -10.93 36.72
CA THR A 36 66.96 -10.50 36.58
C THR A 36 66.70 -9.83 35.24
N MET A 37 67.61 -8.98 34.77
CA MET A 37 67.51 -8.30 33.47
C MET A 37 67.54 -9.29 32.30
N VAL A 38 68.36 -10.35 32.39
CA VAL A 38 68.40 -11.43 31.38
C VAL A 38 67.09 -12.22 31.36
N ALA A 39 66.52 -12.54 32.53
CA ALA A 39 65.22 -13.19 32.62
C ALA A 39 64.08 -12.32 32.05
N LEU A 40 64.14 -11.00 32.29
CA LEU A 40 63.18 -10.02 31.77
C LEU A 40 63.27 -9.87 30.25
N ASP A 41 64.48 -9.79 29.68
CA ASP A 41 64.66 -9.77 28.21
C ASP A 41 64.08 -11.03 27.55
N GLY A 42 64.36 -12.21 28.11
CA GLY A 42 63.76 -13.46 27.62
C GLY A 42 62.25 -13.44 27.69
N SER A 43 61.68 -12.96 28.81
CA SER A 43 60.23 -12.85 29.01
C SER A 43 59.60 -11.89 28.00
N ASN A 44 60.22 -10.74 27.74
CA ASN A 44 59.75 -9.76 26.75
C ASN A 44 59.78 -10.33 25.32
N ARG A 45 60.81 -11.11 24.98
CA ARG A 45 60.91 -11.78 23.67
C ARG A 45 59.83 -12.84 23.50
N LEU A 46 59.58 -13.64 24.53
CA LEU A 46 58.52 -14.65 24.52
C LEU A 46 57.13 -13.99 24.47
N GLN A 47 56.92 -12.89 25.18
CA GLN A 47 55.70 -12.09 25.11
C GLN A 47 55.47 -11.52 23.71
N GLY A 48 56.52 -11.02 23.03
CA GLY A 48 56.43 -10.58 21.64
C GLY A 48 56.04 -11.72 20.69
N MET A 49 56.50 -12.95 20.96
CA MET A 49 56.06 -14.13 20.23
C MET A 49 54.58 -14.43 20.47
N VAL A 50 54.11 -14.41 21.72
CA VAL A 50 52.67 -14.59 22.04
C VAL A 50 51.81 -13.55 21.33
N ALA A 51 52.24 -12.29 21.29
CA ALA A 51 51.55 -11.22 20.59
C ALA A 51 51.38 -11.57 19.09
N ASN A 52 52.45 -12.00 18.43
CA ASN A 52 52.42 -12.43 17.03
C ASN A 52 51.54 -13.67 16.82
N LEU A 53 51.60 -14.66 17.73
CA LEU A 53 50.72 -15.84 17.65
C LEU A 53 49.25 -15.47 17.80
N SER A 54 48.93 -14.43 18.56
CA SER A 54 47.57 -13.92 18.76
C SER A 54 47.13 -12.83 17.76
N ASP A 55 47.95 -12.55 16.74
CA ASP A 55 47.67 -11.49 15.78
C ASP A 55 46.34 -11.73 15.02
N PRO A 56 45.44 -10.73 14.91
CA PRO A 56 44.14 -10.92 14.26
C PRO A 56 44.21 -11.20 12.75
N GLN A 57 45.31 -10.87 12.08
CA GLN A 57 45.45 -11.03 10.63
C GLN A 57 46.27 -12.27 10.26
N THR A 58 47.22 -12.66 11.11
CA THR A 58 48.24 -13.68 10.80
C THR A 58 48.36 -14.78 11.86
N GLY A 59 47.86 -14.55 13.07
CA GLY A 59 47.88 -15.48 14.20
C GLY A 59 46.63 -16.35 14.28
N TYR A 60 46.44 -17.06 15.40
CA TYR A 60 45.31 -17.99 15.60
C TYR A 60 43.95 -17.28 15.53
N ARG A 61 43.90 -15.97 15.84
CA ARG A 61 42.69 -15.15 15.79
C ARG A 61 42.20 -14.87 14.38
N SER A 62 43.05 -15.05 13.36
CA SER A 62 42.67 -14.95 11.95
C SER A 62 41.87 -16.16 11.45
N LEU A 63 41.96 -17.28 12.15
CA LEU A 63 41.25 -18.51 11.80
C LEU A 63 39.85 -18.46 12.43
N LEU A 64 38.83 -18.48 11.56
CA LEU A 64 37.43 -18.25 11.95
C LEU A 64 36.55 -19.43 11.54
N GLY A 65 35.43 -19.60 12.24
CA GLY A 65 34.42 -20.60 11.93
C GLY A 65 35.00 -22.02 11.75
N ALA A 66 34.78 -22.61 10.58
CA ALA A 66 35.20 -23.99 10.29
C ALA A 66 36.71 -24.22 10.42
N ASP A 67 37.52 -23.22 10.08
CA ASP A 67 38.98 -23.36 10.02
C ASP A 67 39.60 -23.37 11.41
N ALA A 68 39.00 -22.66 12.37
CA ALA A 68 39.38 -22.77 13.78
C ALA A 68 38.99 -24.13 14.38
N VAL A 69 37.81 -24.66 14.01
CA VAL A 69 37.27 -25.91 14.57
C VAL A 69 37.96 -27.14 14.02
N LYS A 70 38.30 -27.13 12.73
CA LYS A 70 39.02 -28.23 12.07
C LYS A 70 40.49 -28.30 12.49
N GLY A 71 41.03 -27.20 13.00
CA GLY A 71 42.41 -27.09 13.42
C GLY A 71 43.40 -27.13 12.25
N ILE A 72 44.67 -27.38 12.55
CA ILE A 72 45.79 -27.33 11.60
C ILE A 72 46.44 -28.71 11.55
N ASP A 73 46.68 -29.22 10.33
CA ASP A 73 47.31 -30.53 10.08
C ASP A 73 46.65 -31.71 10.80
N GLY A 74 45.34 -31.63 11.04
CA GLY A 74 44.55 -32.68 11.70
C GLY A 74 44.65 -32.71 13.23
N GLY A 75 45.34 -31.75 13.85
CA GLY A 75 45.35 -31.51 15.30
C GLY A 75 44.54 -30.28 15.71
N SER A 76 44.23 -30.12 17.00
CA SER A 76 43.50 -28.93 17.48
C SER A 76 44.31 -27.65 17.27
N LEU A 77 43.61 -26.51 17.10
CA LEU A 77 44.25 -25.20 17.00
C LEU A 77 45.05 -24.92 18.28
N THR A 78 44.49 -25.27 19.43
CA THR A 78 45.14 -25.17 20.74
C THR A 78 46.46 -25.92 20.77
N ASP A 79 46.49 -27.20 20.39
CA ASP A 79 47.70 -28.01 20.40
C ASP A 79 48.77 -27.47 19.45
N HIS A 80 48.35 -27.02 18.25
CA HIS A 80 49.26 -26.45 17.27
C HIS A 80 49.98 -25.22 17.83
N TYR A 81 49.24 -24.22 18.30
CA TYR A 81 49.83 -22.95 18.77
C TYR A 81 50.57 -23.08 20.10
N LEU A 82 50.14 -23.97 21.00
CA LEU A 82 50.92 -24.31 22.20
C LEU A 82 52.24 -24.99 21.83
N SER A 83 52.26 -25.85 20.81
CA SER A 83 53.51 -26.46 20.34
C SER A 83 54.50 -25.41 19.78
N VAL A 84 53.97 -24.36 19.11
CA VAL A 84 54.79 -23.26 18.59
C VAL A 84 55.37 -22.45 19.75
N PHE A 85 54.56 -22.14 20.76
CA PHE A 85 54.99 -21.48 21.99
C PHE A 85 56.07 -22.28 22.73
N ASP A 86 55.86 -23.59 22.92
CA ASP A 86 56.76 -24.48 23.66
C ASP A 86 58.15 -24.58 22.99
N ARG A 87 58.21 -24.55 21.65
CA ARG A 87 59.48 -24.46 20.92
C ARG A 87 60.19 -23.13 21.18
N GLY A 88 59.47 -22.00 21.10
CA GLY A 88 60.04 -20.67 21.36
C GLY A 88 60.53 -20.50 22.81
N TRP A 89 59.78 -21.03 23.77
CA TRP A 89 60.20 -21.10 25.18
C TRP A 89 61.53 -21.85 25.29
N LYS A 90 61.60 -23.08 24.77
CA LYS A 90 62.81 -23.91 24.82
C LYS A 90 64.03 -23.21 24.20
N ASP A 91 63.88 -22.61 23.02
CA ASP A 91 64.96 -21.94 22.29
C ASP A 91 65.56 -20.73 23.03
N ILE A 92 64.76 -20.06 23.87
CA ILE A 92 65.20 -18.96 24.72
C ILE A 92 65.87 -19.52 25.99
N ALA A 93 65.24 -20.50 26.65
CA ALA A 93 65.71 -21.07 27.91
C ALA A 93 67.08 -21.76 27.78
N GLU A 94 67.37 -22.40 26.65
CA GLU A 94 68.65 -23.08 26.40
C GLU A 94 69.86 -22.13 26.32
N LYS A 95 69.62 -20.84 26.11
CA LYS A 95 70.67 -19.80 26.02
C LYS A 95 70.94 -19.11 27.35
N MET A 96 70.22 -19.47 28.41
CA MET A 96 70.32 -18.87 29.73
C MET A 96 71.16 -19.73 30.69
N THR A 97 71.85 -19.07 31.62
CA THR A 97 72.46 -19.73 32.78
C THR A 97 71.38 -20.16 33.80
N PRO A 98 71.67 -21.08 34.74
CA PRO A 98 70.64 -21.69 35.58
C PRO A 98 69.79 -20.71 36.42
N ALA A 99 70.36 -19.62 36.94
CA ALA A 99 69.65 -18.70 37.83
C ALA A 99 68.62 -17.81 37.12
N PRO A 100 68.94 -17.07 36.03
CA PRO A 100 67.95 -16.34 35.22
C PRO A 100 66.85 -17.24 34.65
N ARG A 101 67.21 -18.49 34.31
CA ARG A 101 66.29 -19.44 33.69
C ARG A 101 65.11 -19.78 34.59
N VAL A 102 65.29 -19.90 35.91
CA VAL A 102 64.19 -20.21 36.84
C VAL A 102 63.13 -19.10 36.83
N LEU A 103 63.55 -17.84 36.87
CA LEU A 103 62.65 -16.68 36.84
C LEU A 103 61.94 -16.56 35.49
N PHE A 104 62.65 -16.81 34.39
CA PHE A 104 62.07 -16.85 33.05
C PHE A 104 61.05 -17.98 32.88
N ASP A 105 61.37 -19.20 33.32
CA ASP A 105 60.50 -20.38 33.19
C ASP A 105 59.17 -20.20 33.96
N GLN A 106 59.18 -19.51 35.11
CA GLN A 106 57.96 -19.14 35.84
C GLN A 106 57.08 -18.17 35.05
N SER A 107 57.69 -17.15 34.44
CA SER A 107 56.97 -16.20 33.58
C SER A 107 56.40 -16.89 32.33
N ALA A 108 57.21 -17.74 31.68
CA ALA A 108 56.82 -18.51 30.52
C ALA A 108 55.66 -19.48 30.79
N ALA A 109 55.68 -20.17 31.94
CA ALA A 109 54.57 -21.04 32.36
C ALA A 109 53.25 -20.25 32.49
N THR A 110 53.29 -19.06 33.09
CA THR A 110 52.11 -18.19 33.22
C THR A 110 51.59 -17.74 31.86
N MET A 111 52.49 -17.30 30.96
CA MET A 111 52.12 -16.90 29.60
C MET A 111 51.53 -18.06 28.79
N ARG A 112 52.02 -19.29 29.01
CA ARG A 112 51.49 -20.50 28.36
C ARG A 112 50.06 -20.78 28.80
N ASP A 113 49.77 -20.68 30.09
CA ASP A 113 48.43 -20.90 30.64
C ASP A 113 47.44 -19.85 30.13
N ASP A 114 47.87 -18.59 30.06
CA ASP A 114 47.06 -17.50 29.49
C ASP A 114 46.79 -17.72 27.99
N LEU A 115 47.81 -18.12 27.23
CA LEU A 115 47.66 -18.45 25.82
C LEU A 115 46.71 -19.65 25.62
N ALA A 116 46.86 -20.71 26.41
CA ALA A 116 45.99 -21.89 26.37
C ALA A 116 44.52 -21.52 26.63
N ARG A 117 44.25 -20.68 27.64
CA ARG A 117 42.90 -20.19 27.92
C ARG A 117 42.32 -19.38 26.77
N SER A 118 43.14 -18.51 26.16
CA SER A 118 42.72 -17.67 25.03
C SER A 118 42.42 -18.50 23.77
N LEU A 119 43.24 -19.52 23.49
CA LEU A 119 43.04 -20.47 22.40
C LEU A 119 41.76 -21.30 22.59
N LEU A 120 41.58 -21.89 23.77
CA LEU A 120 40.37 -22.66 24.09
C LEU A 120 39.09 -21.81 23.99
N TRP A 121 39.15 -20.56 24.45
CA TRP A 121 38.02 -19.63 24.33
C TRP A 121 37.74 -19.30 22.87
N HIS A 122 38.78 -19.04 22.06
CA HIS A 122 38.63 -18.77 20.63
C HIS A 122 38.09 -19.97 19.86
N GLU A 123 38.61 -21.18 20.07
CA GLU A 123 38.10 -22.42 19.48
C GLU A 123 36.62 -22.66 19.86
N ALA A 124 36.26 -22.45 21.13
CA ALA A 124 34.89 -22.61 21.60
C ALA A 124 33.93 -21.59 20.96
N GLU A 125 34.36 -20.33 20.84
CA GLU A 125 33.59 -19.25 20.24
C GLU A 125 33.41 -19.47 18.73
N GLN A 126 34.49 -19.77 18.01
CA GLN A 126 34.42 -20.09 16.57
C GLN A 126 33.64 -21.37 16.32
N GLY A 127 33.69 -22.34 17.23
CA GLY A 127 32.83 -23.52 17.23
C GLY A 127 31.35 -23.19 17.31
N ARG A 128 30.96 -22.22 18.13
CA ARG A 128 29.57 -21.71 18.18
C ARG A 128 29.18 -21.02 16.87
N VAL A 129 30.05 -20.14 16.36
CA VAL A 129 29.82 -19.41 15.10
C VAL A 129 29.64 -20.37 13.93
N TRP A 130 30.53 -21.35 13.78
CA TRP A 130 30.47 -22.35 12.72
C TRP A 130 29.21 -23.21 12.79
N ARG A 131 28.84 -23.69 13.98
CA ARG A 131 27.60 -24.46 14.17
C ARG A 131 26.36 -23.64 13.78
N SER A 132 26.30 -22.37 14.19
CA SER A 132 25.22 -21.47 13.79
C SER A 132 25.15 -21.28 12.27
N GLN A 133 26.29 -21.13 11.59
CA GLN A 133 26.36 -21.05 10.13
C GLN A 133 25.84 -22.33 9.45
N VAL A 134 26.30 -23.50 9.89
CA VAL A 134 25.85 -24.81 9.36
C VAL A 134 24.36 -25.03 9.61
N LEU A 135 23.86 -24.65 10.78
CA LEU A 135 22.43 -24.70 11.10
C LEU A 135 21.64 -23.78 10.16
N ASN A 136 22.07 -22.54 10.00
CA ASN A 136 21.41 -21.57 9.12
C ASN A 136 21.39 -22.05 7.68
N GLN A 137 22.48 -22.63 7.20
CA GLN A 137 22.56 -23.21 5.86
C GLN A 137 21.66 -24.44 5.72
N THR A 138 21.64 -25.33 6.70
CA THR A 138 20.81 -26.56 6.66
C THR A 138 19.32 -26.23 6.72
N VAL A 139 18.92 -25.41 7.68
CA VAL A 139 17.52 -24.94 7.83
C VAL A 139 17.11 -24.09 6.64
N GLY A 140 18.00 -23.22 6.15
CA GLY A 140 17.75 -22.40 4.96
C GLY A 140 17.59 -23.23 3.67
N ASN A 141 18.47 -24.20 3.44
CA ASN A 141 18.41 -25.08 2.26
C ASN A 141 17.17 -25.97 2.27
N THR A 142 16.83 -26.54 3.44
CA THR A 142 15.64 -27.39 3.60
C THR A 142 14.37 -26.56 3.40
N ALA A 143 14.26 -25.37 4.01
CA ALA A 143 13.14 -24.45 3.77
C ALA A 143 13.08 -24.03 2.29
N GLY A 144 14.21 -23.72 1.67
CA GLY A 144 14.31 -23.40 0.24
C GLY A 144 13.81 -24.52 -0.66
N ALA A 145 14.18 -25.77 -0.38
CA ALA A 145 13.71 -26.94 -1.12
C ALA A 145 12.20 -27.17 -0.92
N LEU A 146 11.67 -26.97 0.28
CA LEU A 146 10.24 -27.08 0.54
C LEU A 146 9.44 -25.97 -0.16
N MET A 147 9.98 -24.74 -0.21
CA MET A 147 9.40 -23.61 -0.95
C MET A 147 9.40 -23.84 -2.47
N SER A 148 10.37 -24.58 -3.00
CA SER A 148 10.44 -24.94 -4.43
C SER A 148 9.60 -26.18 -4.81
N GLY A 149 8.82 -26.72 -3.86
CA GLY A 149 7.86 -27.80 -4.12
C GLY A 149 8.38 -29.21 -3.85
N ALA A 150 9.51 -29.37 -3.16
CA ALA A 150 9.95 -30.70 -2.74
C ALA A 150 8.92 -31.34 -1.78
N THR A 151 8.40 -32.52 -2.15
CA THR A 151 7.41 -33.29 -1.36
C THR A 151 8.03 -34.38 -0.49
N GLY A 152 9.36 -34.52 -0.50
CA GLY A 152 10.06 -35.53 0.29
C GLY A 152 9.97 -35.24 1.78
N GLY A 153 9.36 -36.14 2.56
CA GLY A 153 9.18 -36.03 4.01
C GLY A 153 10.47 -35.85 4.83
N GLY A 154 11.65 -35.97 4.21
CA GLY A 154 12.95 -35.83 4.85
C GLY A 154 13.36 -34.40 5.18
N TYR A 155 12.96 -33.38 4.40
CA TYR A 155 13.50 -32.01 4.57
C TYR A 155 13.02 -31.34 5.86
N ALA A 156 11.74 -31.45 6.18
CA ALA A 156 11.18 -30.91 7.43
C ALA A 156 11.76 -31.64 8.65
N SER A 157 11.89 -32.97 8.59
CA SER A 157 12.53 -33.74 9.66
C SER A 157 14.02 -33.40 9.82
N GLN A 158 14.75 -33.16 8.72
CA GLN A 158 16.15 -32.75 8.75
C GLN A 158 16.32 -31.38 9.42
N ALA A 159 15.46 -30.41 9.07
CA ALA A 159 15.48 -29.10 9.70
C ALA A 159 15.20 -29.19 11.20
N ARG A 160 14.20 -29.98 11.60
CA ARG A 160 13.85 -30.19 13.01
C ARG A 160 14.98 -30.90 13.78
N ALA A 161 15.60 -31.92 13.19
CA ALA A 161 16.73 -32.62 13.80
C ALA A 161 17.94 -31.68 14.00
N ALA A 162 18.23 -30.82 13.01
CA ALA A 162 19.31 -29.83 13.11
C ALA A 162 19.03 -28.81 14.23
N LEU A 163 17.80 -28.31 14.34
CA LEU A 163 17.38 -27.40 15.41
C LEU A 163 17.44 -28.05 16.80
N THR A 164 17.05 -29.33 16.90
CA THR A 164 17.14 -30.09 18.15
C THR A 164 18.60 -30.28 18.57
N ALA A 165 19.47 -30.65 17.64
CA ALA A 165 20.90 -30.82 17.89
C ALA A 165 21.57 -29.52 18.32
N ASP A 166 21.16 -28.38 17.74
CA ASP A 166 21.62 -27.05 18.16
C ASP A 166 21.19 -26.70 19.59
N GLY A 167 19.92 -26.92 19.95
CA GLY A 167 19.44 -26.70 21.32
C GLY A 167 20.20 -27.56 22.36
N MET A 168 20.46 -28.84 22.04
CA MET A 168 21.30 -29.70 22.88
C MET A 168 22.73 -29.16 23.02
N ALA A 169 23.33 -28.67 21.93
CA ALA A 169 24.66 -28.07 21.94
C ALA A 169 24.73 -26.74 22.72
N GLN A 170 23.59 -26.08 22.92
CA GLN A 170 23.45 -24.91 23.80
C GLN A 170 23.21 -25.29 25.27
N GLY A 171 23.13 -26.60 25.59
CA GLY A 171 22.91 -27.10 26.93
C GLY A 171 21.44 -27.14 27.36
N LEU A 172 20.50 -27.11 26.41
CA LEU A 172 19.07 -27.26 26.69
C LEU A 172 18.68 -28.74 26.66
N TRP A 173 17.74 -29.09 27.54
CA TRP A 173 17.25 -30.47 27.71
C TRP A 173 15.77 -30.47 28.08
N GLY A 174 15.11 -31.62 27.94
CA GLY A 174 13.72 -31.81 28.35
C GLY A 174 12.76 -30.80 27.70
N GLU A 175 11.85 -30.24 28.50
CA GLU A 175 10.80 -29.34 28.03
C GLU A 175 11.36 -28.05 27.38
N ASP A 176 12.45 -27.50 27.91
CA ASP A 176 13.04 -26.26 27.38
C ASP A 176 13.63 -26.46 25.98
N LEU A 177 14.25 -27.62 25.74
CA LEU A 177 14.74 -28.02 24.42
C LEU A 177 13.60 -28.17 23.42
N GLU A 178 12.53 -28.85 23.81
CA GLU A 178 11.35 -29.05 22.96
C GLU A 178 10.68 -27.73 22.61
N ARG A 179 10.49 -26.85 23.60
CA ARG A 179 9.90 -25.52 23.42
C ARG A 179 10.72 -24.66 22.45
N GLN A 180 12.03 -24.58 22.64
CA GLN A 180 12.90 -23.78 21.76
C GLN A 180 12.94 -24.36 20.34
N THR A 181 13.01 -25.69 20.21
CA THR A 181 12.98 -26.38 18.92
C THR A 181 11.67 -26.11 18.17
N ALA A 182 10.52 -26.19 18.85
CA ALA A 182 9.21 -25.99 18.25
C ALA A 182 9.02 -24.53 17.79
N LEU A 183 9.47 -23.56 18.59
CA LEU A 183 9.45 -22.14 18.22
C LEU A 183 10.35 -21.84 17.01
N ALA A 184 11.57 -22.37 17.01
CA ALA A 184 12.49 -22.17 15.90
C ALA A 184 12.02 -22.89 14.62
N PHE A 185 11.44 -24.09 14.74
CA PHE A 185 10.91 -24.85 13.62
C PHE A 185 9.72 -24.15 12.95
N GLY A 186 8.77 -23.66 13.76
CA GLY A 186 7.63 -22.87 13.27
C GLY A 186 8.06 -21.64 12.48
N ARG A 187 8.95 -20.82 13.05
CA ARG A 187 9.35 -19.53 12.47
C ARG A 187 10.33 -19.62 11.31
N ARG A 188 11.19 -20.64 11.30
CA ARG A 188 12.28 -20.76 10.32
C ARG A 188 11.99 -21.72 9.18
N VAL A 189 10.98 -22.58 9.34
CA VAL A 189 10.63 -23.60 8.34
C VAL A 189 9.17 -23.48 7.95
N VAL A 190 8.24 -23.59 8.91
CA VAL A 190 6.81 -23.70 8.59
C VAL A 190 6.25 -22.39 8.05
N GLU A 191 6.44 -21.27 8.75
CA GLU A 191 5.94 -19.96 8.33
C GLU A 191 6.48 -19.53 6.96
N PRO A 192 7.80 -19.62 6.65
CA PRO A 192 8.31 -19.28 5.32
C PRO A 192 7.73 -20.14 4.20
N VAL A 193 7.58 -21.45 4.41
CA VAL A 193 7.01 -22.36 3.39
C VAL A 193 5.53 -22.08 3.16
N VAL A 194 4.76 -21.89 4.23
CA VAL A 194 3.34 -21.49 4.15
C VAL A 194 3.22 -20.16 3.40
N THR A 195 4.02 -19.16 3.76
CA THR A 195 4.02 -17.84 3.13
C THR A 195 4.38 -17.91 1.65
N ALA A 196 5.40 -18.70 1.28
CA ALA A 196 5.80 -18.88 -0.12
C ALA A 196 4.71 -19.57 -0.96
N ARG A 197 4.01 -20.57 -0.41
CA ARG A 197 2.90 -21.21 -1.10
C ARG A 197 1.70 -20.27 -1.26
N LEU A 198 1.39 -19.49 -0.22
CA LEU A 198 0.35 -18.46 -0.30
C LEU A 198 0.66 -17.40 -1.34
N SER A 199 1.92 -16.94 -1.46
CA SER A 199 2.31 -15.98 -2.48
C SER A 199 2.20 -16.56 -3.89
N GLN A 200 2.43 -17.87 -4.07
CA GLN A 200 2.21 -18.58 -5.33
C GLN A 200 0.72 -18.86 -5.63
N GLY A 201 -0.21 -18.51 -4.73
CA GLY A 201 -1.63 -18.80 -4.85
C GLY A 201 -2.01 -20.25 -4.49
N ASP A 202 -1.08 -21.06 -4.00
CA ASP A 202 -1.31 -22.44 -3.55
C ASP A 202 -1.85 -22.50 -2.11
N VAL A 203 -3.07 -21.98 -1.91
CA VAL A 203 -3.70 -21.94 -0.58
C VAL A 203 -3.96 -23.34 -0.02
N ALA A 204 -4.40 -24.26 -0.88
CA ALA A 204 -4.68 -25.64 -0.49
C ALA A 204 -3.41 -26.40 -0.09
N GLY A 205 -2.32 -26.25 -0.84
CA GLY A 205 -1.04 -26.84 -0.49
C GLY A 205 -0.39 -26.19 0.72
N ALA A 206 -0.55 -24.87 0.90
CA ALA A 206 -0.12 -24.17 2.11
C ALA A 206 -0.81 -24.73 3.36
N LYS A 207 -2.15 -24.90 3.31
CA LYS A 207 -2.92 -25.48 4.40
C LYS A 207 -2.53 -26.94 4.68
N THR A 208 -2.39 -27.75 3.63
CA THR A 208 -1.96 -29.16 3.76
C THR A 208 -0.59 -29.27 4.43
N PHE A 209 0.36 -28.42 4.00
CA PHE A 209 1.69 -28.38 4.59
C PHE A 209 1.67 -27.95 6.06
N PHE A 210 0.90 -26.91 6.39
CA PHE A 210 0.73 -26.44 7.77
C PHE A 210 0.10 -27.53 8.65
N ASP A 211 -1.02 -28.12 8.24
CA ASP A 211 -1.73 -29.14 9.02
C ASP A 211 -0.82 -30.35 9.31
N THR A 212 0.06 -30.71 8.38
CA THR A 212 1.04 -31.81 8.55
C THR A 212 2.12 -31.50 9.60
N HIS A 213 2.50 -30.22 9.76
CA HIS A 213 3.63 -29.81 10.60
C HIS A 213 3.23 -29.02 11.85
N ARG A 214 1.92 -28.79 12.04
CA ARG A 214 1.33 -28.01 13.15
C ARG A 214 1.79 -28.50 14.51
N ASP A 215 1.77 -29.81 14.74
CA ASP A 215 2.14 -30.42 16.03
C ASP A 215 3.64 -30.26 16.36
N GLY A 216 4.45 -29.85 15.38
CA GLY A 216 5.86 -29.53 15.59
C GLY A 216 6.17 -28.10 15.97
N MET A 217 5.16 -27.25 16.08
CA MET A 217 5.29 -25.82 16.34
C MET A 217 4.92 -25.47 17.79
N ALA A 218 5.33 -24.28 18.22
CA ALA A 218 4.76 -23.67 19.41
C ALA A 218 3.26 -23.38 19.17
N ALA A 219 2.43 -23.63 20.19
CA ALA A 219 0.97 -23.53 20.06
C ALA A 219 0.48 -22.14 19.61
N ASP A 220 1.06 -21.07 20.19
CA ASP A 220 0.70 -19.69 19.86
C ASP A 220 1.04 -19.34 18.40
N ASP A 221 2.23 -19.72 17.92
CA ASP A 221 2.66 -19.49 16.54
C ASP A 221 1.79 -20.29 15.55
N ALA A 222 1.38 -21.51 15.93
CA ALA A 222 0.47 -22.32 15.12
C ALA A 222 -0.92 -21.69 15.01
N GLU A 223 -1.48 -21.14 16.09
CA GLU A 223 -2.79 -20.47 16.06
C GLU A 223 -2.80 -19.24 15.12
N VAL A 224 -1.71 -18.46 15.15
CA VAL A 224 -1.56 -17.29 14.27
C VAL A 224 -1.54 -17.70 12.78
N LEU A 225 -0.78 -18.74 12.43
CA LEU A 225 -0.72 -19.24 11.05
C LEU A 225 -2.05 -19.86 10.61
N ASP A 226 -2.74 -20.58 11.49
CA ASP A 226 -4.05 -21.17 11.19
C ASP A 226 -5.09 -20.11 10.85
N ARG A 227 -5.11 -19.00 11.61
CA ARG A 227 -5.98 -17.85 11.33
C ARG A 227 -5.68 -17.22 9.98
N ARG A 228 -4.40 -16.98 9.66
CA ARG A 228 -3.97 -16.45 8.35
C ARG A 228 -4.37 -17.38 7.20
N LEU A 229 -4.22 -18.69 7.38
CA LEU A 229 -4.61 -19.70 6.38
C LEU A 229 -6.13 -19.76 6.19
N ALA A 230 -6.91 -19.62 7.27
CA ALA A 230 -8.36 -19.55 7.18
C ALA A 230 -8.83 -18.31 6.41
N GLU A 231 -8.21 -17.15 6.66
CA GLU A 231 -8.49 -15.91 5.92
C GLU A 231 -8.12 -16.04 4.43
N ALA A 232 -6.95 -16.62 4.13
CA ALA A 232 -6.52 -16.88 2.76
C ALA A 232 -7.44 -17.88 2.03
N GLY A 233 -7.91 -18.91 2.73
CA GLY A 233 -8.93 -19.85 2.22
C GLY A 233 -10.23 -19.15 1.86
N GLN A 234 -10.74 -18.32 2.76
CA GLN A 234 -11.96 -17.53 2.52
C GLN A 234 -11.82 -16.56 1.35
N ALA A 235 -10.65 -15.95 1.16
CA ALA A 235 -10.35 -15.11 0.01
C ALA A 235 -10.29 -15.92 -1.30
N SER A 236 -9.66 -17.09 -1.29
CA SER A 236 -9.58 -18.00 -2.44
C SER A 236 -10.97 -18.50 -2.87
N ASP A 237 -11.83 -18.85 -1.91
CA ASP A 237 -13.21 -19.28 -2.18
C ASP A 237 -14.06 -18.16 -2.77
N ALA A 238 -13.88 -16.92 -2.27
CA ALA A 238 -14.52 -15.74 -2.82
C ALA A 238 -14.07 -15.50 -4.27
N ALA A 239 -12.76 -15.57 -4.55
CA ALA A 239 -12.20 -15.45 -5.90
C ALA A 239 -12.77 -16.50 -6.86
N ALA A 240 -12.79 -17.77 -6.46
CA ALA A 240 -13.34 -18.86 -7.28
C ALA A 240 -14.85 -18.68 -7.54
N THR A 241 -15.59 -18.19 -6.55
CA THR A 241 -17.01 -17.87 -6.71
C THR A 241 -17.20 -16.73 -7.72
N VAL A 242 -16.43 -15.65 -7.58
CA VAL A 242 -16.49 -14.52 -8.50
C VAL A 242 -16.03 -14.90 -9.90
N ASP A 243 -15.02 -15.77 -10.06
CA ASP A 243 -14.61 -16.31 -11.36
C ASP A 243 -15.78 -16.96 -12.10
N ALA A 244 -16.56 -17.78 -11.41
CA ALA A 244 -17.72 -18.45 -11.99
C ALA A 244 -18.80 -17.43 -12.42
N VAL A 245 -19.05 -16.42 -11.60
CA VAL A 245 -20.02 -15.35 -11.91
C VAL A 245 -19.53 -14.48 -13.07
N TRP A 246 -18.28 -14.02 -13.01
CA TRP A 246 -17.65 -13.17 -14.03
C TRP A 246 -17.54 -13.87 -15.38
N LYS A 247 -17.26 -15.18 -15.40
CA LYS A 247 -17.28 -15.97 -16.64
C LYS A 247 -18.66 -15.98 -17.30
N ARG A 248 -19.74 -15.97 -16.52
CA ARG A 248 -21.12 -15.97 -17.04
C ARG A 248 -21.63 -14.58 -17.39
N LEU A 249 -21.40 -13.59 -16.52
CA LEU A 249 -22.06 -12.28 -16.55
C LEU A 249 -21.09 -11.11 -16.79
N GLY A 250 -19.79 -11.32 -16.62
CA GLY A 250 -18.78 -10.29 -16.89
C GLY A 250 -18.62 -9.99 -18.39
N PRO A 251 -18.08 -8.80 -18.72
CA PRO A 251 -17.92 -8.32 -20.09
C PRO A 251 -17.01 -9.26 -20.91
N LYS A 252 -17.34 -9.46 -22.19
CA LYS A 252 -16.54 -10.29 -23.13
C LYS A 252 -15.57 -9.43 -23.93
N ASN A 253 -15.94 -8.19 -24.20
CA ASN A 253 -15.14 -7.19 -24.87
C ASN A 253 -15.01 -5.93 -24.01
N LEU A 254 -14.03 -5.08 -24.33
CA LEU A 254 -13.76 -3.83 -23.59
C LEU A 254 -14.94 -2.85 -23.58
N ASN A 255 -15.80 -2.89 -24.60
CA ASN A 255 -16.96 -2.02 -24.73
C ASN A 255 -18.26 -2.60 -24.21
N ASP A 256 -18.25 -3.87 -23.79
CA ASP A 256 -19.48 -4.49 -23.32
C ASP A 256 -19.96 -3.75 -22.05
N PRO A 257 -21.27 -3.44 -21.97
CA PRO A 257 -21.82 -2.91 -20.74
C PRO A 257 -21.64 -3.93 -19.63
N ILE A 258 -21.36 -3.45 -18.43
CA ILE A 258 -21.18 -4.30 -17.27
C ILE A 258 -22.48 -4.28 -16.49
N ASP A 259 -23.20 -5.40 -16.49
CA ASP A 259 -24.44 -5.57 -15.73
C ASP A 259 -24.09 -6.00 -14.30
N MET A 260 -23.80 -5.00 -13.49
CA MET A 260 -23.43 -5.21 -12.10
C MET A 260 -24.60 -5.77 -11.29
N ASP A 261 -25.83 -5.36 -11.55
CA ASP A 261 -27.01 -5.86 -10.84
C ASP A 261 -27.18 -7.37 -11.03
N ALA A 262 -26.98 -7.86 -12.25
CA ALA A 262 -26.98 -9.29 -12.53
C ALA A 262 -25.83 -10.02 -11.78
N ILE A 263 -24.65 -9.39 -11.69
CA ILE A 263 -23.50 -9.93 -10.95
C ILE A 263 -23.80 -9.99 -9.45
N ASP A 264 -24.34 -8.93 -8.84
CA ASP A 264 -24.67 -8.91 -7.41
C ASP A 264 -25.76 -9.90 -7.07
N ASN A 265 -26.83 -9.94 -7.86
CA ASN A 265 -27.92 -10.90 -7.66
C ASN A 265 -27.39 -12.34 -7.70
N ALA A 266 -26.46 -12.65 -8.62
CA ALA A 266 -25.82 -13.96 -8.66
C ALA A 266 -24.94 -14.27 -7.42
N LEU A 267 -24.32 -13.25 -6.80
CA LEU A 267 -23.58 -13.40 -5.55
C LEU A 267 -24.51 -13.55 -4.34
N VAL A 268 -25.60 -12.78 -4.29
CA VAL A 268 -26.63 -12.87 -3.25
C VAL A 268 -27.33 -14.22 -3.31
N ASP A 269 -27.65 -14.75 -4.49
CA ASP A 269 -28.23 -16.09 -4.65
C ASP A 269 -27.30 -17.18 -4.11
N ARG A 270 -25.98 -16.98 -4.19
CA ARG A 270 -24.97 -17.94 -3.76
C ARG A 270 -24.60 -17.83 -2.27
N HIS A 271 -24.60 -16.62 -1.71
CA HIS A 271 -24.15 -16.33 -0.35
C HIS A 271 -25.23 -15.72 0.56
N GLY A 272 -26.49 -15.66 0.14
CA GLY A 272 -27.62 -15.08 0.86
C GLY A 272 -27.90 -15.83 2.17
N GLY A 273 -27.20 -15.42 3.23
CA GLY A 273 -27.16 -16.10 4.53
C GLY A 273 -25.81 -15.98 5.25
N ASP A 274 -24.74 -15.69 4.51
CA ASP A 274 -23.40 -15.39 5.03
C ASP A 274 -22.94 -14.00 4.55
N ASP A 275 -23.28 -12.98 5.34
CA ASP A 275 -22.95 -11.57 5.06
C ASP A 275 -21.44 -11.36 4.89
N LYS A 276 -20.60 -12.11 5.60
CA LYS A 276 -19.13 -11.96 5.53
C LYS A 276 -18.59 -12.52 4.22
N ALA A 277 -19.07 -13.69 3.79
CA ALA A 277 -18.69 -14.27 2.49
C ALA A 277 -19.17 -13.41 1.33
N LEU A 278 -20.40 -12.91 1.39
CA LEU A 278 -20.95 -11.99 0.39
C LEU A 278 -20.12 -10.72 0.27
N MET A 279 -19.68 -10.14 1.39
CA MET A 279 -18.86 -8.92 1.37
C MET A 279 -17.49 -9.15 0.72
N ARG A 280 -16.84 -10.29 0.97
CA ARG A 280 -15.58 -10.65 0.31
C ARG A 280 -15.76 -10.87 -1.20
N ALA A 281 -16.80 -11.57 -1.60
CA ALA A 281 -17.09 -11.80 -3.02
C ALA A 281 -17.41 -10.47 -3.75
N ARG A 282 -18.14 -9.57 -3.11
CA ARG A 282 -18.39 -8.22 -3.64
C ARG A 282 -17.10 -7.45 -3.85
N ASP A 283 -16.16 -7.51 -2.90
CA ASP A 283 -14.87 -6.83 -2.98
C ASP A 283 -14.01 -7.30 -4.13
N GLU A 284 -13.93 -8.61 -4.29
CA GLU A 284 -13.24 -9.23 -5.41
C GLU A 284 -13.86 -8.79 -6.76
N VAL A 285 -15.18 -8.68 -6.87
CA VAL A 285 -15.82 -8.12 -8.07
C VAL A 285 -15.37 -6.68 -8.33
N PHE A 286 -15.30 -5.84 -7.30
CA PHE A 286 -14.84 -4.47 -7.46
C PHE A 286 -13.38 -4.39 -7.89
N HIS A 287 -12.49 -5.25 -7.38
CA HIS A 287 -11.11 -5.30 -7.86
C HIS A 287 -11.01 -5.65 -9.33
N ARG A 288 -11.76 -6.65 -9.78
CA ARG A 288 -11.82 -7.04 -11.19
C ARG A 288 -12.37 -5.93 -12.05
N LEU A 289 -13.41 -5.26 -11.58
CA LEU A 289 -13.98 -4.13 -12.30
C LEU A 289 -12.99 -2.98 -12.39
N PHE A 290 -12.36 -2.60 -11.28
CA PHE A 290 -11.38 -1.53 -11.26
C PHE A 290 -10.24 -1.83 -12.25
N GLY A 291 -9.67 -3.04 -12.19
CA GLY A 291 -8.66 -3.48 -13.15
C GLY A 291 -9.16 -3.45 -14.61
N PHE A 292 -10.37 -3.95 -14.86
CA PHE A 292 -10.98 -3.93 -16.19
C PHE A 292 -11.18 -2.50 -16.72
N THR A 293 -11.73 -1.60 -15.89
CA THR A 293 -11.97 -0.20 -16.27
C THR A 293 -10.67 0.55 -16.52
N GLN A 294 -9.63 0.31 -15.74
CA GLN A 294 -8.30 0.87 -16.02
C GLN A 294 -7.76 0.41 -17.36
N ILE A 295 -7.81 -0.90 -17.65
CA ILE A 295 -7.35 -1.46 -18.93
C ILE A 295 -8.17 -0.86 -20.08
N ARG A 296 -9.48 -0.77 -19.92
CA ARG A 296 -10.39 -0.18 -20.91
C ARG A 296 -10.06 1.28 -21.18
N ASP A 297 -9.98 2.09 -20.14
CA ASP A 297 -9.69 3.53 -20.27
C ASP A 297 -8.31 3.78 -20.91
N GLU A 298 -7.31 2.98 -20.54
CA GLU A 298 -5.96 3.08 -21.12
C GLU A 298 -5.96 2.69 -22.60
N THR A 299 -6.67 1.63 -22.95
CA THR A 299 -6.80 1.16 -24.34
C THR A 299 -7.55 2.20 -25.19
N HIS A 300 -8.66 2.74 -24.69
CA HIS A 300 -9.42 3.79 -25.35
C HIS A 300 -8.61 5.06 -25.52
N ALA A 301 -7.83 5.46 -24.51
CA ALA A 301 -6.91 6.58 -24.64
C ALA A 301 -5.89 6.35 -25.78
N GLY A 302 -5.36 5.13 -25.92
CA GLY A 302 -4.54 4.74 -27.07
C GLY A 302 -5.26 4.92 -28.42
N TYR A 303 -6.53 4.53 -28.52
CA TYR A 303 -7.34 4.69 -29.73
C TYR A 303 -7.64 6.16 -30.06
N VAL A 304 -7.96 6.96 -29.04
CA VAL A 304 -8.14 8.42 -29.19
C VAL A 304 -6.85 9.07 -29.66
N ASN A 305 -5.71 8.74 -29.06
CA ASN A 305 -4.39 9.27 -29.46
C ASN A 305 -4.03 8.91 -30.90
N LEU A 306 -4.36 7.69 -31.35
CA LEU A 306 -4.19 7.30 -32.74
C LEU A 306 -5.03 8.19 -33.67
N ALA A 307 -6.31 8.43 -33.33
CA ALA A 307 -7.19 9.29 -34.11
C ALA A 307 -6.68 10.74 -34.15
N ILE A 308 -6.26 11.30 -33.00
CA ILE A 308 -5.67 12.64 -32.88
C ILE A 308 -4.46 12.77 -33.83
N ASN A 309 -3.54 11.80 -33.81
CA ASN A 309 -2.35 11.83 -34.66
C ASN A 309 -2.72 11.80 -36.15
N ARG A 310 -3.64 10.92 -36.57
CA ARG A 310 -4.12 10.89 -37.96
C ARG A 310 -4.74 12.22 -38.39
N ILE A 311 -5.52 12.85 -37.51
CA ILE A 311 -6.13 14.17 -37.78
C ILE A 311 -5.04 15.25 -37.89
N LYS A 312 -4.02 15.23 -37.03
CA LYS A 312 -2.84 16.12 -37.11
C LYS A 312 -2.07 15.93 -38.41
N ASP A 313 -1.99 14.70 -38.91
CA ASP A 313 -1.37 14.36 -40.19
C ASP A 313 -2.23 14.71 -41.41
N GLY A 314 -3.43 15.29 -41.20
CA GLY A 314 -4.30 15.78 -42.26
C GLY A 314 -5.36 14.78 -42.76
N ALA A 315 -5.63 13.70 -42.02
CA ALA A 315 -6.70 12.78 -42.36
C ALA A 315 -8.07 13.48 -42.36
N SER A 316 -8.96 13.11 -43.30
CA SER A 316 -10.33 13.61 -43.36
C SER A 316 -11.23 12.93 -42.30
N PRO A 317 -12.40 13.52 -41.96
CA PRO A 317 -13.36 12.87 -41.05
C PRO A 317 -13.79 11.47 -41.53
N SER A 318 -13.94 11.28 -42.84
CA SER A 318 -14.27 9.97 -43.42
C SER A 318 -13.15 8.95 -43.23
N GLN A 319 -11.88 9.36 -43.35
CA GLN A 319 -10.75 8.45 -43.12
C GLN A 319 -10.66 8.02 -41.65
N VAL A 320 -10.87 8.95 -40.71
CA VAL A 320 -10.86 8.65 -39.27
C VAL A 320 -12.01 7.73 -38.89
N ALA A 321 -13.22 7.98 -39.41
CA ALA A 321 -14.41 7.18 -39.13
C ALA A 321 -14.29 5.70 -39.58
N THR A 322 -13.38 5.39 -40.51
CA THR A 322 -13.15 4.01 -40.97
C THR A 322 -12.14 3.24 -40.12
N LEU A 323 -11.44 3.89 -39.18
CA LEU A 323 -10.43 3.22 -38.36
C LEU A 323 -11.10 2.21 -37.41
N PRO A 324 -10.65 0.94 -37.37
CA PRO A 324 -11.19 -0.05 -36.43
C PRO A 324 -11.12 0.41 -34.96
N GLN A 325 -10.03 1.09 -34.59
CA GLN A 325 -9.84 1.65 -33.26
C GLN A 325 -10.83 2.79 -32.94
N PHE A 326 -11.20 3.58 -33.95
CA PHE A 326 -12.21 4.64 -33.80
C PHE A 326 -13.61 4.04 -33.63
N LEU A 327 -13.97 3.05 -34.46
CA LEU A 327 -15.25 2.34 -34.35
C LEU A 327 -15.38 1.56 -33.03
N ALA A 328 -14.25 1.17 -32.44
CA ALA A 328 -14.17 0.56 -31.12
C ALA A 328 -14.29 1.58 -29.97
N LEU A 329 -14.37 2.89 -30.22
CA LEU A 329 -14.65 3.86 -29.17
C LEU A 329 -16.15 3.94 -28.89
N PRO A 330 -16.55 4.33 -27.66
CA PRO A 330 -17.92 4.76 -27.38
C PRO A 330 -18.42 5.86 -28.34
N GLN A 331 -19.71 5.88 -28.67
CA GLN A 331 -20.27 6.81 -29.66
C GLN A 331 -20.11 8.29 -29.30
N ASP A 332 -20.18 8.61 -28.00
CA ASP A 332 -19.91 9.94 -27.45
C ASP A 332 -18.45 10.36 -27.73
N ARG A 333 -17.49 9.45 -27.54
CA ARG A 333 -16.07 9.69 -27.84
C ARG A 333 -15.81 9.84 -29.33
N GLN A 334 -16.48 9.04 -30.16
CA GLN A 334 -16.42 9.19 -31.61
C GLN A 334 -16.91 10.58 -32.04
N ARG A 335 -18.06 11.01 -31.52
CA ARG A 335 -18.64 12.33 -31.81
C ARG A 335 -17.72 13.46 -31.38
N GLN A 336 -17.19 13.38 -30.16
CA GLN A 336 -16.24 14.37 -29.62
C GLN A 336 -15.00 14.55 -30.50
N ILE A 337 -14.42 13.45 -31.02
CA ILE A 337 -13.26 13.54 -31.92
C ILE A 337 -13.65 14.18 -33.26
N VAL A 338 -14.82 13.85 -33.81
CA VAL A 338 -15.32 14.41 -35.07
C VAL A 338 -15.63 15.90 -34.94
N ASP A 339 -16.26 16.31 -33.85
CA ASP A 339 -16.56 17.72 -33.57
C ASP A 339 -15.26 18.50 -33.38
N TRP A 340 -14.33 18.00 -32.58
CA TRP A 340 -12.99 18.59 -32.45
C TRP A 340 -12.25 18.73 -33.78
N GLN A 341 -12.33 17.73 -34.66
CA GLN A 341 -11.74 17.80 -36.00
C GLN A 341 -12.40 18.88 -36.86
N ARG A 342 -13.73 18.99 -36.80
CA ARG A 342 -14.50 20.00 -37.53
C ARG A 342 -14.12 21.40 -37.05
N ASP A 343 -14.06 21.61 -35.74
CA ASP A 343 -13.70 22.89 -35.13
C ASP A 343 -12.30 23.32 -35.58
N ARG A 344 -11.34 22.39 -35.54
CA ARG A 344 -9.96 22.66 -35.98
C ARG A 344 -9.85 22.97 -37.48
N LEU A 345 -10.70 22.37 -38.32
CA LEU A 345 -10.76 22.71 -39.74
C LEU A 345 -11.38 24.09 -39.96
N ALA A 346 -12.40 24.44 -39.18
CA ALA A 346 -13.05 25.73 -39.25
C ALA A 346 -12.14 26.87 -38.75
N ASP A 347 -11.36 26.66 -37.69
CA ASP A 347 -10.30 27.58 -37.22
C ASP A 347 -9.29 27.91 -38.32
N LYS A 348 -8.98 26.92 -39.17
CA LYS A 348 -8.07 27.09 -40.31
C LYS A 348 -8.70 27.78 -41.52
N LEU A 349 -10.02 27.70 -41.66
CA LEU A 349 -10.72 28.07 -42.89
C LEU A 349 -11.41 29.44 -42.82
N ASN A 350 -11.95 29.89 -41.68
CA ASN A 350 -12.65 31.18 -41.58
C ASN A 350 -12.67 31.71 -40.13
N GLY A 351 -12.38 33.00 -39.94
CA GLY A 351 -12.59 33.69 -38.67
C GLY A 351 -14.06 33.58 -38.22
N PHE A 352 -14.27 32.94 -37.07
CA PHE A 352 -15.59 32.62 -36.53
C PHE A 352 -16.42 33.83 -36.07
N ALA A 353 -17.72 33.61 -35.90
CA ALA A 353 -18.57 34.44 -35.07
C ALA A 353 -18.05 34.46 -33.62
N PRO A 354 -17.97 35.62 -32.94
CA PRO A 354 -17.32 35.76 -31.62
C PRO A 354 -17.89 34.88 -30.50
N ASP A 355 -19.14 34.43 -30.60
CA ASP A 355 -19.91 33.71 -29.57
C ASP A 355 -19.62 32.20 -29.52
N GLN A 356 -19.38 31.54 -30.66
CA GLN A 356 -19.04 30.10 -30.69
C GLN A 356 -17.64 29.81 -30.11
N ASN A 357 -16.70 30.72 -30.32
CA ASN A 357 -15.35 30.63 -29.75
C ASN A 357 -15.38 30.75 -28.21
N LEU A 358 -16.32 31.55 -27.69
CA LEU A 358 -16.48 31.76 -26.24
C LEU A 358 -17.00 30.52 -25.49
N ASP A 359 -18.00 29.81 -26.03
CA ASP A 359 -18.53 28.58 -25.41
C ASP A 359 -17.49 27.45 -25.39
N GLN A 360 -16.77 27.26 -26.51
CA GLN A 360 -15.70 26.27 -26.58
C GLN A 360 -14.56 26.60 -25.61
N MET A 361 -14.12 27.86 -25.58
CA MET A 361 -13.08 28.33 -24.66
C MET A 361 -13.51 28.17 -23.20
N ALA A 362 -14.77 28.47 -22.87
CA ALA A 362 -15.31 28.27 -21.54
C ALA A 362 -15.25 26.80 -21.11
N LYS A 363 -15.71 25.88 -21.98
CA LYS A 363 -15.68 24.43 -21.71
C LYS A 363 -14.26 23.90 -21.52
N GLN A 364 -13.33 24.31 -22.37
CA GLN A 364 -11.92 23.90 -22.29
C GLN A 364 -11.27 24.34 -20.97
N PHE A 365 -11.42 25.61 -20.60
CA PHE A 365 -10.85 26.11 -19.34
C PHE A 365 -11.55 25.53 -18.10
N ALA A 366 -12.86 25.32 -18.14
CA ALA A 366 -13.58 24.66 -17.06
C ALA A 366 -13.07 23.22 -16.86
N ALA A 367 -12.96 22.44 -17.94
CA ALA A 367 -12.41 21.09 -17.88
C ALA A 367 -10.95 21.06 -17.39
N TYR A 368 -10.14 22.04 -17.82
CA TYR A 368 -8.75 22.17 -17.35
C TYR A 368 -8.68 22.48 -15.85
N HIS A 369 -9.56 23.35 -15.34
CA HIS A 369 -9.67 23.62 -13.90
C HIS A 369 -10.05 22.35 -13.13
N ASP A 370 -11.06 21.61 -13.58
CA ASP A 370 -11.54 20.41 -12.91
C ASP A 370 -10.45 19.33 -12.83
N LEU A 371 -9.64 19.18 -13.88
CA LEU A 371 -8.53 18.22 -13.90
C LEU A 371 -7.35 18.68 -13.06
N SER A 372 -7.03 19.97 -13.13
CA SER A 372 -5.85 20.54 -12.46
C SER A 372 -6.09 20.80 -10.98
N SER A 373 -7.36 20.82 -10.55
CA SER A 373 -7.74 20.90 -9.14
C SER A 373 -7.53 19.55 -8.43
N GLY A 374 -6.33 19.35 -7.88
CA GLY A 374 -6.02 18.23 -6.97
C GLY A 374 -5.07 17.18 -7.56
N ASP A 375 -5.27 15.91 -7.20
CA ASP A 375 -4.36 14.79 -7.56
C ASP A 375 -4.80 14.04 -8.84
N ALA A 376 -5.85 14.48 -9.54
CA ALA A 376 -6.41 13.79 -10.70
C ALA A 376 -5.39 13.62 -11.85
N LEU A 377 -4.69 14.71 -12.23
CA LEU A 377 -3.60 14.65 -13.22
C LEU A 377 -2.43 13.75 -12.79
N LYS A 378 -2.10 13.74 -11.49
CA LYS A 378 -1.01 12.90 -10.96
C LYS A 378 -1.30 11.42 -11.12
N GLN A 379 -2.56 11.01 -10.95
CA GLN A 379 -3.00 9.62 -11.04
C GLN A 379 -3.29 9.15 -12.48
N MET A 380 -3.47 10.06 -13.42
CA MET A 380 -3.78 9.73 -14.83
C MET A 380 -2.52 9.35 -15.62
N SER A 381 -2.57 8.30 -16.44
CA SER A 381 -1.44 7.96 -17.33
C SER A 381 -1.18 9.06 -18.37
N GLU A 382 0.04 9.11 -18.91
CA GLU A 382 0.35 10.05 -20.00
C GLU A 382 -0.53 9.84 -21.23
N ALA A 383 -0.84 8.58 -21.57
CA ALA A 383 -1.71 8.27 -22.69
C ALA A 383 -3.11 8.84 -22.48
N ARG A 384 -3.68 8.69 -21.28
CA ARG A 384 -5.00 9.24 -20.94
C ARG A 384 -5.02 10.76 -20.98
N MET A 385 -3.96 11.43 -20.53
CA MET A 385 -3.91 12.90 -20.63
C MET A 385 -3.81 13.39 -22.07
N ARG A 386 -2.98 12.76 -22.92
CA ARG A 386 -2.92 13.10 -24.36
C ARG A 386 -4.28 12.92 -25.04
N ALA A 387 -5.04 11.91 -24.62
CA ALA A 387 -6.37 11.64 -25.14
C ALA A 387 -7.42 12.70 -24.74
N LEU A 388 -7.09 13.65 -23.85
CA LEU A 388 -7.95 14.78 -23.49
C LEU A 388 -7.84 15.96 -24.44
N GLU A 389 -6.96 15.91 -25.45
CA GLU A 389 -6.81 17.01 -26.42
C GLU A 389 -8.11 17.45 -27.11
N PRO A 390 -9.04 16.53 -27.47
CA PRO A 390 -10.34 16.92 -28.02
C PRO A 390 -11.21 17.72 -27.03
N VAL A 391 -10.93 17.62 -25.72
CA VAL A 391 -11.68 18.28 -24.64
C VAL A 391 -11.01 19.59 -24.22
N LEU A 392 -9.69 19.56 -24.05
CA LEU A 392 -8.91 20.66 -23.50
C LEU A 392 -8.31 21.57 -24.58
N GLY A 393 -8.25 21.10 -25.83
CA GLY A 393 -7.41 21.73 -26.85
C GLY A 393 -5.93 21.44 -26.64
N GLU A 394 -5.13 21.79 -27.66
CA GLU A 394 -3.71 21.41 -27.73
C GLU A 394 -2.86 22.07 -26.63
N ASP A 395 -3.07 23.36 -26.36
CA ASP A 395 -2.26 24.11 -25.40
C ASP A 395 -2.49 23.65 -23.95
N LEU A 396 -3.75 23.56 -23.51
CA LEU A 396 -4.07 23.13 -22.15
C LEU A 396 -3.71 21.65 -21.92
N THR A 397 -3.76 20.80 -22.96
CA THR A 397 -3.28 19.42 -22.86
C THR A 397 -1.77 19.35 -22.66
N LYS A 398 -0.99 20.19 -23.37
CA LYS A 398 0.46 20.31 -23.14
C LYS A 398 0.75 20.80 -21.73
N GLN A 399 0.03 21.80 -21.25
CA GLN A 399 0.18 22.28 -19.88
C GLN A 399 -0.12 21.17 -18.87
N ALA A 400 -1.21 20.41 -19.04
CA ALA A 400 -1.57 19.29 -18.17
C ALA A 400 -0.49 18.20 -18.13
N LEU A 401 0.12 17.87 -19.28
CA LEU A 401 1.20 16.90 -19.38
C LEU A 401 2.45 17.34 -18.59
N VAL A 402 2.85 18.61 -18.72
CA VAL A 402 3.99 19.15 -17.97
C VAL A 402 3.64 19.27 -16.47
N ALA A 403 2.39 19.59 -16.14
CA ALA A 403 1.93 19.77 -14.77
C ALA A 403 1.96 18.47 -13.96
N LYS A 404 1.92 17.31 -14.64
CA LYS A 404 2.13 16.00 -14.00
C LYS A 404 3.57 15.80 -13.53
N SER A 405 4.55 16.33 -14.26
CA SER A 405 5.99 16.12 -14.00
C SER A 405 6.62 17.16 -13.07
N GLU A 406 5.98 18.31 -12.85
CA GLU A 406 6.58 19.45 -12.13
C GLU A 406 5.76 19.94 -10.92
N THR A 407 6.38 20.82 -10.12
CA THR A 407 5.80 21.43 -8.92
C THR A 407 4.51 22.20 -9.20
N SER A 408 3.37 21.52 -9.11
CA SER A 408 2.05 22.16 -9.02
C SER A 408 1.96 22.99 -7.73
N PHE A 409 1.47 24.22 -7.80
CA PHE A 409 1.05 24.97 -6.61
C PHE A 409 -0.14 24.28 -5.94
N ASP A 410 -0.26 24.37 -4.62
CA ASP A 410 -1.29 23.63 -3.90
C ASP A 410 -2.68 24.28 -4.02
N ALA A 411 -3.73 23.50 -3.80
CA ALA A 411 -5.12 23.98 -3.92
C ALA A 411 -5.45 25.14 -2.96
N THR A 412 -4.72 25.27 -1.85
CA THR A 412 -4.88 26.35 -0.87
C THR A 412 -4.27 27.64 -1.40
N GLU A 413 -3.06 27.56 -1.97
CA GLU A 413 -2.38 28.67 -2.65
C GLU A 413 -3.24 29.19 -3.82
N PHE A 414 -3.80 28.28 -4.62
CA PHE A 414 -4.71 28.65 -5.71
C PHE A 414 -6.02 29.28 -5.21
N SER A 415 -6.62 28.72 -4.15
CA SER A 415 -7.85 29.28 -3.56
C SER A 415 -7.62 30.69 -3.01
N ALA A 416 -6.44 30.95 -2.43
CA ALA A 416 -6.06 32.28 -1.97
C ALA A 416 -5.91 33.25 -3.16
N LEU A 417 -5.21 32.83 -4.21
CA LEU A 417 -5.07 33.59 -5.46
C LEU A 417 -6.44 33.98 -6.04
N ALA A 418 -7.34 33.01 -6.20
CA ALA A 418 -8.68 33.24 -6.76
C ALA A 418 -9.46 34.29 -5.95
N ARG A 419 -9.44 34.21 -4.61
CA ARG A 419 -10.07 35.21 -3.74
C ARG A 419 -9.43 36.60 -3.89
N THR A 420 -8.11 36.66 -4.02
CA THR A 420 -7.39 37.94 -4.17
C THR A 420 -7.80 38.69 -5.44
N ILE A 421 -8.13 37.97 -6.51
CA ILE A 421 -8.62 38.57 -7.77
C ILE A 421 -10.15 38.63 -7.86
N GLY A 422 -10.87 38.33 -6.77
CA GLY A 422 -12.33 38.47 -6.69
C GLY A 422 -13.15 37.32 -7.29
N LEU A 423 -12.55 36.16 -7.53
CA LEU A 423 -13.26 34.96 -7.99
C LEU A 423 -13.67 34.05 -6.82
N ASP A 424 -14.80 33.35 -6.98
CA ASP A 424 -15.18 32.25 -6.11
C ASP A 424 -14.21 31.07 -6.34
N PRO A 425 -13.44 30.61 -5.33
CA PRO A 425 -12.53 29.48 -5.48
C PRO A 425 -13.25 28.12 -5.55
N SER A 426 -14.58 28.06 -5.34
CA SER A 426 -15.35 26.82 -5.35
C SER A 426 -16.76 27.04 -5.92
N PRO A 427 -16.84 27.45 -7.20
CA PRO A 427 -18.13 27.67 -7.86
C PRO A 427 -18.94 26.37 -7.93
N ASP A 428 -20.25 26.50 -8.07
CA ASP A 428 -21.15 25.35 -8.26
C ASP A 428 -20.70 24.50 -9.47
N PRO A 429 -20.76 23.16 -9.42
CA PRO A 429 -20.40 22.30 -10.55
C PRO A 429 -21.14 22.64 -11.86
N SER A 430 -22.35 23.19 -11.81
CA SER A 430 -23.06 23.63 -13.03
C SER A 430 -22.59 24.99 -13.55
N ALA A 431 -21.82 25.76 -12.76
CA ALA A 431 -21.36 27.10 -13.13
C ALA A 431 -20.14 27.04 -14.06
N VAL A 432 -20.37 26.73 -15.34
CA VAL A 432 -19.33 26.59 -16.37
C VAL A 432 -18.45 27.83 -16.46
N LEU A 433 -19.02 29.03 -16.47
CA LEU A 433 -18.22 30.25 -16.58
C LEU A 433 -17.29 30.46 -15.36
N GLY A 434 -17.79 30.24 -14.15
CA GLY A 434 -16.98 30.39 -12.93
C GLY A 434 -15.79 29.43 -12.94
N ARG A 435 -16.03 28.16 -13.32
CA ARG A 435 -14.97 27.16 -13.50
C ARG A 435 -14.01 27.55 -14.63
N ALA A 436 -14.50 28.10 -15.73
CA ALA A 436 -13.68 28.56 -16.84
C ALA A 436 -12.76 29.72 -16.45
N GLN A 437 -13.28 30.71 -15.72
CA GLN A 437 -12.51 31.83 -15.18
C GLN A 437 -11.40 31.34 -14.25
N LEU A 438 -11.70 30.36 -13.39
CA LEU A 438 -10.68 29.68 -12.59
C LEU A 438 -9.67 28.93 -13.47
N GLY A 439 -10.10 28.29 -14.55
CA GLY A 439 -9.22 27.63 -15.51
C GLY A 439 -8.24 28.58 -16.18
N VAL A 440 -8.69 29.77 -16.58
CA VAL A 440 -7.84 30.82 -17.18
C VAL A 440 -6.71 31.19 -16.24
N ILE A 441 -7.04 31.52 -14.99
CA ILE A 441 -6.02 31.92 -14.00
C ILE A 441 -5.13 30.75 -13.59
N HIS A 442 -5.66 29.52 -13.61
CA HIS A 442 -4.89 28.31 -13.33
C HIS A 442 -3.82 28.09 -14.40
N SER A 443 -4.21 28.21 -15.68
CA SER A 443 -3.31 28.15 -16.83
C SER A 443 -2.25 29.26 -16.79
N ALA A 444 -2.65 30.50 -16.49
CA ALA A 444 -1.73 31.64 -16.40
C ALA A 444 -0.72 31.50 -15.26
N ALA A 445 -1.19 31.16 -14.06
CA ALA A 445 -0.34 30.93 -12.89
C ALA A 445 0.65 29.78 -13.13
N TYR A 446 0.18 28.70 -13.75
CA TYR A 446 1.00 27.56 -14.12
C TYR A 446 2.11 27.95 -15.08
N LYS A 447 1.77 28.58 -16.21
CA LYS A 447 2.75 29.06 -17.22
C LYS A 447 3.80 29.98 -16.60
N ALA A 448 3.40 30.87 -15.70
CA ALA A 448 4.31 31.80 -15.05
C ALA A 448 5.29 31.11 -14.10
N ILE A 449 4.85 30.08 -13.37
CA ILE A 449 5.71 29.29 -12.50
C ILE A 449 6.71 28.46 -13.32
N THR A 450 6.23 27.74 -14.34
CA THR A 450 7.12 26.91 -15.18
C THR A 450 8.07 27.76 -16.00
N GLY A 451 7.63 28.95 -16.44
CA GLY A 451 8.44 29.91 -17.19
C GLY A 451 9.54 30.58 -16.37
N ALA A 452 9.52 30.48 -15.03
CA ALA A 452 10.55 31.07 -14.18
C ALA A 452 11.92 30.40 -14.32
N GLY A 453 11.98 29.17 -14.85
CA GLY A 453 13.23 28.43 -15.10
C GLY A 453 14.05 28.08 -13.84
N LYS A 454 13.51 28.35 -12.65
CA LYS A 454 14.11 28.06 -11.34
C LYS A 454 13.03 27.75 -10.32
N ALA A 455 13.41 27.06 -9.24
CA ALA A 455 12.53 26.91 -8.09
C ALA A 455 12.27 28.28 -7.44
N LEU A 456 11.00 28.66 -7.33
CA LEU A 456 10.56 29.91 -6.71
C LEU A 456 10.34 29.73 -5.21
N ALA A 457 10.80 30.69 -4.40
CA ALA A 457 10.45 30.76 -2.98
C ALA A 457 8.93 30.98 -2.81
N PRO A 458 8.32 30.60 -1.68
CA PRO A 458 6.87 30.65 -1.52
C PRO A 458 6.23 32.03 -1.74
N GLN A 459 6.92 33.11 -1.31
CA GLN A 459 6.42 34.46 -1.51
C GLN A 459 6.56 34.91 -2.97
N GLU A 460 7.74 34.73 -3.55
CA GLU A 460 7.99 35.02 -4.98
C GLU A 460 7.01 34.29 -5.88
N ARG A 461 6.70 33.03 -5.56
CA ARG A 461 5.71 32.22 -6.30
C ARG A 461 4.33 32.85 -6.24
N ARG A 462 3.86 33.27 -5.06
CA ARG A 462 2.56 33.94 -4.91
C ARG A 462 2.51 35.24 -5.73
N ASP A 463 3.57 36.03 -5.70
CA ASP A 463 3.63 37.30 -6.42
C ASP A 463 3.63 37.07 -7.94
N VAL A 464 4.37 36.07 -8.42
CA VAL A 464 4.38 35.64 -9.83
C VAL A 464 3.00 35.15 -10.27
N MET A 465 2.34 34.31 -9.45
CA MET A 465 0.98 33.82 -9.73
C MET A 465 -0.03 34.96 -9.78
N LEU A 466 0.03 35.89 -8.83
CA LEU A 466 -0.89 37.03 -8.75
C LEU A 466 -0.74 37.95 -9.96
N ASN A 467 0.48 38.31 -10.31
CA ASN A 467 0.74 39.14 -11.48
C ASN A 467 0.26 38.44 -12.77
N ALA A 468 0.54 37.14 -12.92
CA ALA A 468 0.09 36.37 -14.07
C ALA A 468 -1.44 36.29 -14.16
N ALA A 469 -2.12 36.07 -13.04
CA ALA A 469 -3.58 36.06 -12.99
C ALA A 469 -4.17 37.42 -13.36
N GLN A 470 -3.67 38.52 -12.79
CA GLN A 470 -4.14 39.87 -13.10
C GLN A 470 -3.99 40.20 -14.60
N VAL A 471 -2.83 39.88 -15.18
CA VAL A 471 -2.59 40.05 -16.62
C VAL A 471 -3.54 39.19 -17.44
N ALA A 472 -3.77 37.93 -17.04
CA ALA A 472 -4.65 37.01 -17.76
C ALA A 472 -6.13 37.37 -17.67
N THR A 473 -6.56 38.11 -16.64
CA THR A 473 -7.94 38.56 -16.50
C THR A 473 -8.25 39.85 -17.28
N ALA A 474 -7.26 40.73 -17.47
CA ALA A 474 -7.47 42.03 -18.08
C ALA A 474 -7.77 41.91 -19.59
N GLY A 475 -8.98 42.30 -20.01
CA GLY A 475 -9.40 42.23 -21.43
C GLY A 475 -9.69 40.82 -21.93
N HIS A 476 -9.80 39.84 -21.04
CA HIS A 476 -10.09 38.46 -21.42
C HIS A 476 -11.59 38.29 -21.66
N SER A 477 -11.95 37.67 -22.79
CA SER A 477 -13.32 37.54 -23.26
C SER A 477 -14.26 36.82 -22.28
N LEU A 478 -13.77 35.81 -21.54
CA LEU A 478 -14.46 35.15 -20.43
C LEU A 478 -14.66 36.00 -19.14
N PHE A 479 -14.06 37.18 -19.06
CA PHE A 479 -14.21 38.11 -17.95
C PHE A 479 -15.02 39.36 -18.34
N GLU A 480 -15.31 39.55 -19.63
CA GLU A 480 -16.10 40.66 -20.20
C GLU A 480 -17.42 40.16 -20.84
N VAL A 481 -17.96 39.04 -20.34
CA VAL A 481 -19.13 38.37 -20.91
C VAL A 481 -20.40 39.24 -20.76
N SER A 482 -21.14 39.44 -21.86
CA SER A 482 -22.42 40.15 -21.79
C SER A 482 -23.51 39.31 -21.10
N PRO A 483 -24.54 39.91 -20.47
CA PRO A 483 -25.63 39.16 -19.82
C PRO A 483 -26.41 38.22 -20.75
N GLU A 484 -26.33 38.42 -22.07
CA GLU A 484 -26.95 37.53 -23.05
C GLU A 484 -26.10 36.30 -23.33
N VAL A 485 -24.78 36.45 -23.44
CA VAL A 485 -23.84 35.33 -23.60
C VAL A 485 -23.76 34.50 -22.32
N GLN A 486 -23.84 35.13 -21.14
CA GLN A 486 -23.95 34.43 -19.85
C GLN A 486 -25.12 33.44 -19.84
N ARG A 487 -26.29 33.87 -20.33
CA ARG A 487 -27.48 33.02 -20.40
C ARG A 487 -27.30 31.83 -21.33
N VAL A 488 -26.53 31.96 -22.40
CA VAL A 488 -26.23 30.86 -23.34
C VAL A 488 -25.29 29.84 -22.68
N LEU A 489 -24.21 30.30 -22.04
CA LEU A 489 -23.28 29.43 -21.31
C LEU A 489 -23.96 28.70 -20.13
N ASP A 490 -24.91 29.36 -19.47
CA ASP A 490 -25.71 28.76 -18.41
C ASP A 490 -26.79 27.81 -18.96
N ALA A 491 -27.25 28.00 -20.21
CA ALA A 491 -28.26 27.15 -20.85
C ALA A 491 -27.67 25.87 -21.44
N THR A 492 -26.49 25.91 -22.06
CA THR A 492 -25.78 24.71 -22.57
C THR A 492 -25.44 23.72 -21.44
N SER A 493 -25.32 24.18 -20.18
CA SER A 493 -25.16 23.32 -19.01
C SER A 493 -26.36 22.41 -18.72
N ARG A 494 -27.57 22.76 -19.21
CA ARG A 494 -28.79 21.97 -19.00
C ARG A 494 -28.98 20.86 -20.03
N ASP A 495 -28.35 20.98 -21.20
CA ASP A 495 -28.46 19.98 -22.27
C ASP A 495 -27.40 18.86 -22.15
N GLU A 496 -26.28 19.10 -21.45
CA GLU A 496 -25.31 18.03 -21.15
C GLU A 496 -25.83 17.04 -20.10
N ASP A 497 -26.78 17.45 -19.24
CA ASP A 497 -27.49 16.57 -18.29
C ASP A 497 -28.55 15.68 -18.99
N ILE A 498 -28.79 15.87 -20.30
CA ILE A 498 -29.64 15.02 -21.15
C ILE A 498 -28.77 14.18 -22.10
N MET A 499 -27.69 13.60 -21.58
CA MET A 499 -27.00 12.46 -22.21
C MET A 499 -27.31 11.12 -21.52
N ASP A 500 -28.29 11.10 -20.60
CA ASP A 500 -28.96 9.88 -20.14
C ASP A 500 -30.47 10.10 -20.06
N THR A 501 -31.14 10.02 -21.20
CA THR A 501 -32.46 9.39 -21.35
C THR A 501 -32.92 9.50 -22.80
N GLY A 502 -33.09 8.36 -23.45
CA GLY A 502 -33.74 8.29 -24.75
C GLY A 502 -35.16 8.81 -24.68
N ARG A 503 -35.40 10.05 -25.13
CA ARG A 503 -36.72 10.51 -25.56
C ARG A 503 -36.60 11.66 -26.55
N ALA A 504 -36.95 11.36 -27.80
CA ALA A 504 -37.14 12.34 -28.86
C ALA A 504 -38.18 13.40 -28.46
N ARG A 505 -37.90 14.67 -28.76
CA ARG A 505 -38.87 15.76 -28.80
C ARG A 505 -38.62 16.66 -30.05
N PRO A 506 -39.68 17.35 -30.53
CA PRO A 506 -39.99 17.42 -31.95
C PRO A 506 -39.38 18.64 -32.66
N MET A 507 -39.03 18.44 -33.93
CA MET A 507 -38.67 19.50 -34.87
C MET A 507 -39.83 20.47 -35.07
N VAL A 508 -39.57 21.76 -34.85
CA VAL A 508 -40.41 22.87 -35.32
C VAL A 508 -40.05 23.18 -36.76
N GLU A 509 -41.11 23.40 -37.53
CA GLU A 509 -41.17 23.58 -38.98
C GLU A 509 -40.30 24.72 -39.52
N SER A 510 -39.60 24.46 -40.63
CA SER A 510 -39.32 25.46 -41.65
C SER A 510 -39.35 24.80 -43.03
N GLY A 511 -40.57 24.64 -43.57
CA GLY A 511 -40.79 24.24 -44.95
C GLY A 511 -40.96 25.46 -45.85
N SER A 512 -40.07 25.63 -46.83
CA SER A 512 -40.34 26.41 -48.04
C SER A 512 -39.91 25.60 -49.26
N ALA A 513 -40.92 25.32 -50.08
CA ALA A 513 -40.93 25.14 -51.54
C ALA A 513 -40.24 23.93 -52.21
N ALA A 514 -41.12 23.08 -52.76
CA ALA A 514 -41.13 22.54 -54.12
C ALA A 514 -40.08 21.48 -54.53
N ALA A 515 -40.52 20.23 -54.75
CA ALA A 515 -40.93 19.77 -56.08
C ALA A 515 -41.24 18.25 -56.07
N SER A 516 -42.35 17.95 -56.76
CA SER A 516 -42.99 16.68 -57.08
C SER A 516 -42.09 15.52 -57.53
N LEU A 517 -42.46 14.26 -57.20
CA LEU A 517 -43.05 13.26 -58.13
C LEU A 517 -43.10 11.83 -57.53
N VAL A 518 -44.33 11.30 -57.44
CA VAL A 518 -44.81 9.94 -57.82
C VAL A 518 -44.25 8.68 -57.10
N ASN A 519 -45.11 8.16 -56.20
CA ASN A 519 -45.75 6.82 -56.18
C ASN A 519 -44.93 5.53 -56.50
N VAL A 520 -45.00 4.53 -55.58
CA VAL A 520 -45.63 3.18 -55.74
C VAL A 520 -45.10 2.19 -54.67
N ARG A 521 -46.04 1.60 -53.90
CA ARG A 521 -45.94 0.30 -53.16
C ARG A 521 -46.46 -0.83 -54.10
N PRO A 522 -46.25 -2.16 -53.92
CA PRO A 522 -46.22 -2.90 -52.65
C PRO A 522 -45.29 -4.17 -52.57
N ALA A 523 -45.42 -4.91 -51.45
CA ALA A 523 -44.78 -6.17 -50.98
C ALA A 523 -45.10 -7.45 -51.81
N PRO A 524 -44.88 -8.74 -51.39
CA PRO A 524 -44.21 -9.36 -50.22
C PRO A 524 -43.31 -10.62 -50.53
N ALA A 525 -42.87 -11.33 -49.47
CA ALA A 525 -42.04 -12.57 -49.36
C ALA A 525 -42.61 -13.83 -50.09
N PRO A 526 -42.00 -15.07 -50.14
CA PRO A 526 -41.60 -15.88 -48.96
C PRO A 526 -40.51 -17.00 -49.09
N SER A 527 -40.17 -17.59 -47.91
CA SER A 527 -39.93 -19.03 -47.59
C SER A 527 -38.71 -19.83 -48.10
N GLY A 528 -38.13 -20.64 -47.21
CA GLY A 528 -37.41 -21.89 -47.57
C GLY A 528 -36.49 -22.48 -46.49
N ARG A 529 -36.96 -23.48 -45.73
CA ARG A 529 -36.22 -24.31 -44.74
C ARG A 529 -35.27 -25.32 -45.41
N ALA A 530 -34.19 -25.74 -44.72
CA ALA A 530 -33.88 -27.17 -44.44
C ALA A 530 -32.52 -27.37 -43.70
N ARG A 531 -32.51 -28.39 -42.82
CA ARG A 531 -31.41 -29.12 -42.13
C ARG A 531 -31.76 -30.63 -42.33
N PRO A 532 -31.00 -31.69 -41.91
CA PRO A 532 -29.66 -31.83 -41.27
C PRO A 532 -28.84 -33.09 -41.75
N GLN A 533 -27.85 -33.54 -40.93
CA GLN A 533 -27.13 -34.85 -40.86
C GLN A 533 -25.88 -35.00 -41.76
N ASP A 534 -24.76 -35.69 -41.44
CA ASP A 534 -24.20 -36.51 -40.33
C ASP A 534 -22.64 -36.46 -40.52
N GLY A 535 -21.76 -36.49 -39.51
CA GLY A 535 -21.30 -37.69 -38.78
C GLY A 535 -19.97 -38.26 -39.34
N ARG A 536 -18.86 -38.18 -38.56
CA ARG A 536 -17.77 -39.19 -38.37
C ARG A 536 -16.40 -38.56 -38.04
N THR A 537 -15.85 -38.98 -36.91
CA THR A 537 -14.40 -39.06 -36.61
C THR A 537 -13.84 -40.41 -37.12
N PRO A 538 -12.52 -40.54 -37.35
CA PRO A 538 -11.66 -41.09 -36.30
C PRO A 538 -10.23 -40.50 -36.23
N THR A 539 -9.59 -40.79 -35.10
CA THR A 539 -8.24 -40.50 -34.61
C THR A 539 -7.08 -41.08 -35.43
N LEU A 540 -5.87 -40.47 -35.34
CA LEU A 540 -4.55 -41.11 -35.14
C LEU A 540 -3.40 -40.07 -34.99
N LYS A 541 -2.54 -40.26 -33.98
CA LYS A 541 -1.18 -39.69 -33.82
C LYS A 541 -0.13 -40.75 -34.24
N PRO A 542 1.09 -40.39 -34.70
CA PRO A 542 2.29 -40.28 -33.81
C PRO A 542 3.24 -39.12 -34.19
N GLY A 543 4.03 -38.50 -33.30
CA GLY A 543 5.41 -38.86 -32.89
C GLY A 543 6.46 -38.28 -33.87
N GLY A 544 7.19 -37.19 -33.59
CA GLY A 544 8.53 -37.18 -32.93
C GLY A 544 9.57 -36.43 -33.82
N HIS A 545 10.12 -35.29 -33.39
CA HIS A 545 11.55 -34.94 -33.22
C HIS A 545 11.75 -33.59 -33.94
N GLY A 546 12.52 -32.57 -33.54
CA GLY A 546 13.55 -32.35 -32.53
C GLY A 546 14.43 -31.22 -33.09
N GLN A 547 14.83 -30.23 -32.27
CA GLN A 547 16.13 -29.53 -32.26
C GLN A 547 16.01 -28.15 -31.61
N ALA A 548 16.85 -27.96 -30.60
CA ALA A 548 17.27 -26.68 -30.06
C ALA A 548 18.53 -26.21 -30.82
N VAL A 549 18.70 -24.91 -31.07
CA VAL A 549 19.99 -24.20 -30.94
C VAL A 549 19.73 -22.73 -30.58
N SER A 550 20.51 -22.27 -29.61
CA SER A 550 20.58 -20.95 -29.00
C SER A 550 21.39 -19.95 -29.84
N LEU A 551 21.12 -18.64 -29.70
CA LEU A 551 22.08 -17.57 -29.97
C LEU A 551 21.84 -16.38 -29.02
N LEU A 552 22.70 -16.34 -27.99
CA LEU A 552 23.17 -15.16 -27.22
C LEU A 552 23.84 -14.16 -28.20
N ALA A 553 23.98 -12.85 -27.99
CA ALA A 553 23.66 -11.89 -26.93
C ALA A 553 23.95 -10.47 -27.49
N SER A 554 23.31 -9.41 -26.97
CA SER A 554 24.00 -8.16 -26.58
C SER A 554 23.04 -7.10 -26.02
N GLY A 555 23.25 -6.73 -24.75
CA GLY A 555 23.21 -5.35 -24.27
C GLY A 555 21.87 -4.62 -24.19
N GLY A 556 21.23 -4.65 -23.01
CA GLY A 556 20.19 -3.69 -22.64
C GLY A 556 19.43 -4.15 -21.41
N ASN A 557 19.60 -3.45 -20.29
CA ASN A 557 18.93 -3.70 -19.01
C ASN A 557 17.42 -3.92 -19.15
N VAL A 558 16.97 -5.18 -19.18
CA VAL A 558 15.57 -5.52 -18.93
C VAL A 558 15.44 -5.77 -17.43
N ARG A 559 14.94 -4.77 -16.72
CA ARG A 559 14.46 -4.89 -15.34
C ARG A 559 13.26 -5.84 -15.36
N VAL A 560 13.52 -7.13 -15.16
CA VAL A 560 12.49 -8.13 -14.88
C VAL A 560 11.93 -7.79 -13.49
N MET A 561 10.79 -7.10 -13.46
CA MET A 561 10.04 -6.90 -12.22
C MET A 561 9.53 -8.26 -11.72
N PRO A 562 9.80 -8.64 -10.47
CA PRO A 562 9.23 -9.86 -9.90
C PRO A 562 7.71 -9.70 -9.77
N ARG A 563 6.97 -10.52 -10.52
CA ARG A 563 5.53 -10.73 -10.34
C ARG A 563 5.33 -11.52 -9.04
N ASN A 564 5.27 -10.85 -7.89
CA ASN A 564 4.35 -11.24 -6.80
C ASN A 564 4.30 -10.33 -5.56
N ASP A 565 5.08 -9.26 -5.47
CA ASP A 565 4.97 -8.31 -4.34
C ASP A 565 4.07 -7.09 -4.65
N GLY A 566 3.22 -7.19 -5.68
CA GLY A 566 2.40 -6.07 -6.19
C GLY A 566 0.88 -6.26 -6.15
N TRP A 567 0.36 -7.39 -5.65
CA TRP A 567 -1.04 -7.80 -5.91
C TRP A 567 -1.91 -8.01 -4.66
N ASN A 568 -1.51 -7.46 -3.52
CA ASN A 568 -2.26 -7.51 -2.26
C ASN A 568 -2.63 -6.13 -1.69
N ALA A 569 -2.52 -5.07 -2.50
CA ALA A 569 -3.10 -3.77 -2.20
C ALA A 569 -4.36 -3.61 -3.05
N ILE A 570 -5.37 -2.94 -2.50
CA ILE A 570 -6.74 -2.78 -3.01
C ILE A 570 -7.62 -3.88 -2.42
N GLY A 571 -8.44 -3.47 -1.46
CA GLY A 571 -9.40 -4.25 -0.65
C GLY A 571 -10.30 -3.24 0.05
N HIS A 572 -11.50 -3.05 -0.49
CA HIS A 572 -12.62 -2.29 0.09
C HIS A 572 -12.51 -0.74 0.07
N ASN A 573 -13.49 -0.01 -0.47
CA ASN A 573 -14.84 -0.13 0.04
C ASN A 573 -15.99 -0.25 -0.96
N VAL A 574 -16.54 -1.47 -0.96
CA VAL A 574 -17.25 -2.02 -2.09
C VAL A 574 -18.75 -2.06 -1.84
N ALA A 575 -19.19 -2.09 -0.58
CA ALA A 575 -20.61 -2.00 -0.23
C ALA A 575 -21.22 -0.63 -0.61
N ALA A 576 -20.46 0.46 -0.48
CA ALA A 576 -20.88 1.81 -0.88
C ALA A 576 -21.01 1.96 -2.41
N TRP A 577 -20.00 1.45 -3.12
CA TRP A 577 -19.94 1.47 -4.57
C TRP A 577 -21.04 0.60 -5.20
N TRP A 578 -21.34 -0.57 -4.61
CA TRP A 578 -22.46 -1.42 -5.03
C TRP A 578 -23.82 -0.77 -4.85
N GLN A 579 -24.02 -0.02 -3.75
CA GLN A 579 -25.29 0.65 -3.50
C GLN A 579 -25.50 1.85 -4.44
N ASP A 580 -24.49 2.65 -4.76
CA ASP A 580 -24.64 3.80 -5.67
C ASP A 580 -25.05 3.37 -7.10
N LEU A 581 -24.52 2.24 -7.56
CA LEU A 581 -24.77 1.70 -8.90
C LEU A 581 -26.19 1.14 -9.10
N LEU A 582 -26.76 0.51 -8.06
CA LEU A 582 -28.13 -0.03 -8.06
C LEU A 582 -29.22 1.07 -8.11
N HIS A 583 -28.89 2.34 -7.85
CA HIS A 583 -29.86 3.45 -7.86
C HIS A 583 -30.01 4.14 -9.23
N HIS A 584 -29.15 3.82 -10.21
CA HIS A 584 -29.19 4.45 -11.54
C HIS A 584 -30.06 3.73 -12.59
N ARG A 585 -30.74 2.62 -12.27
CA ARG A 585 -31.75 2.04 -13.19
C ARG A 585 -32.99 1.55 -12.44
N HIS A 586 -34.14 1.97 -12.96
CA HIS A 586 -35.45 1.88 -12.31
C HIS A 586 -35.89 0.47 -11.88
N ALA A 587 -36.52 0.46 -10.71
CA ALA A 587 -37.41 -0.56 -10.19
C ALA A 587 -38.30 -1.21 -11.25
N THR A 588 -38.09 -2.50 -11.55
CA THR A 588 -39.16 -3.45 -11.91
C THR A 588 -38.68 -4.90 -11.74
N ALA A 589 -39.06 -5.53 -10.63
CA ALA A 589 -39.45 -6.94 -10.48
C ALA A 589 -39.10 -7.46 -9.07
N ARG A 590 -40.13 -7.84 -8.30
CA ARG A 590 -39.99 -8.56 -7.02
C ARG A 590 -40.04 -10.07 -7.28
N PRO A 591 -39.13 -10.89 -6.74
CA PRO A 591 -39.43 -12.28 -6.42
C PRO A 591 -39.70 -12.45 -4.92
N LYS A 592 -40.71 -13.27 -4.59
CA LYS A 592 -41.10 -13.67 -3.24
C LYS A 592 -40.06 -14.63 -2.66
N VAL A 593 -39.51 -14.34 -1.48
CA VAL A 593 -38.68 -15.28 -0.70
C VAL A 593 -39.55 -15.92 0.39
N ALA A 594 -39.62 -17.24 0.39
CA ALA A 594 -40.24 -18.04 1.43
C ALA A 594 -39.28 -18.17 2.62
N ALA A 595 -39.79 -17.93 3.83
CA ALA A 595 -39.04 -17.97 5.08
C ALA A 595 -38.63 -19.40 5.46
N ALA A 596 -37.34 -19.64 5.71
CA ALA A 596 -36.82 -20.85 6.33
C ALA A 596 -36.10 -20.51 7.65
N LYS A 597 -36.48 -21.22 8.72
CA LYS A 597 -36.00 -21.11 10.12
C LYS A 597 -34.52 -21.50 10.25
N GLN A 598 -33.75 -20.72 11.00
CA GLN A 598 -32.41 -21.10 11.50
C GLN A 598 -32.50 -21.89 12.82
N PRO A 599 -31.70 -22.96 13.01
CA PRO A 599 -31.40 -23.51 14.33
C PRO A 599 -30.12 -22.89 14.91
N GLY A 600 -30.19 -22.51 16.19
CA GLY A 600 -29.15 -21.79 16.90
C GLY A 600 -27.91 -22.62 17.26
N VAL A 601 -26.75 -21.98 17.18
CA VAL A 601 -25.49 -22.45 17.78
C VAL A 601 -24.92 -21.29 18.60
N THR A 602 -24.81 -21.51 19.90
CA THR A 602 -24.17 -20.63 20.88
C THR A 602 -22.65 -20.58 20.64
N ALA A 603 -22.13 -19.41 20.27
CA ALA A 603 -20.70 -19.15 20.12
C ALA A 603 -20.08 -18.62 21.43
N THR A 604 -19.04 -19.29 21.91
CA THR A 604 -18.15 -18.83 22.99
C THR A 604 -17.23 -17.71 22.50
N ALA A 605 -17.08 -16.68 23.33
CA ALA A 605 -16.45 -15.39 23.01
C ALA A 605 -14.91 -15.41 23.14
N GLY A 606 -14.21 -15.17 22.03
CA GLY A 606 -12.88 -14.55 22.00
C GLY A 606 -13.02 -13.11 21.50
N ASN A 607 -12.37 -12.14 22.16
CA ASN A 607 -12.47 -10.70 21.90
C ASN A 607 -12.07 -10.35 20.45
N GLN A 608 -13.04 -10.36 19.52
CA GLN A 608 -12.94 -9.61 18.26
C GLN A 608 -13.69 -8.30 18.46
N HIS A 609 -13.00 -7.15 18.39
CA HIS A 609 -13.70 -5.87 18.46
C HIS A 609 -14.36 -5.59 17.09
N ARG A 610 -15.61 -5.10 17.11
CA ARG A 610 -16.29 -4.62 15.89
C ARG A 610 -15.62 -3.32 15.45
N LEU A 611 -15.45 -3.11 14.14
CA LEU A 611 -14.97 -1.85 13.59
C LEU A 611 -15.74 -0.66 14.19
N GLY A 612 -15.04 0.42 14.55
CA GLY A 612 -15.62 1.57 15.25
C GLY A 612 -15.74 1.44 16.78
N ASN A 613 -15.52 0.25 17.38
CA ASN A 613 -15.56 0.07 18.83
C ASN A 613 -14.61 1.00 19.60
N LEU A 614 -13.44 1.36 19.02
CA LEU A 614 -12.48 2.27 19.65
C LEU A 614 -13.08 3.64 19.97
N SER A 615 -13.99 4.12 19.11
CA SER A 615 -14.53 5.49 19.16
C SER A 615 -16.04 5.56 19.37
N MET A 616 -16.70 4.40 19.50
CA MET A 616 -18.15 4.31 19.67
C MET A 616 -18.70 5.20 20.79
N LYS A 617 -18.00 5.31 21.93
CA LYS A 617 -18.42 6.19 23.04
C LYS A 617 -18.49 7.65 22.62
N GLU A 618 -17.58 8.09 21.77
CA GLU A 618 -17.46 9.47 21.35
C GLU A 618 -18.37 9.79 20.15
N GLU A 619 -18.76 8.78 19.38
CA GLU A 619 -19.66 8.90 18.22
C GLU A 619 -21.14 8.73 18.60
N THR A 620 -21.41 7.89 19.62
CA THR A 620 -22.77 7.48 19.99
C THR A 620 -23.17 7.88 21.40
N SER A 621 -22.23 8.36 22.22
CA SER A 621 -22.36 8.52 23.69
C SER A 621 -22.43 7.19 24.48
N TYR A 622 -22.42 6.03 23.81
CA TYR A 622 -22.51 4.72 24.43
C TYR A 622 -21.26 3.87 24.18
N SER A 623 -20.90 3.03 25.15
CA SER A 623 -19.77 2.10 25.01
C SER A 623 -20.20 0.78 24.37
N PRO A 624 -19.29 0.02 23.73
CA PRO A 624 -19.59 -1.33 23.21
C PRO A 624 -20.35 -2.17 24.23
N GLY A 625 -21.35 -2.92 23.78
CA GLY A 625 -22.32 -3.63 24.64
C GLY A 625 -23.60 -2.84 24.96
N ASN A 626 -23.73 -1.59 24.51
CA ASN A 626 -24.95 -0.77 24.67
C ASN A 626 -25.59 -0.39 23.32
N GLU A 627 -25.41 -1.21 22.30
CA GLU A 627 -25.86 -0.99 20.91
C GLU A 627 -27.36 -0.69 20.82
N ALA A 628 -28.17 -1.39 21.62
CA ALA A 628 -29.63 -1.20 21.67
C ALA A 628 -30.00 0.21 22.12
N LEU A 629 -29.34 0.72 23.16
CA LEU A 629 -29.57 2.07 23.70
C LEU A 629 -29.11 3.13 22.70
N ALA A 630 -27.94 2.91 22.08
CA ALA A 630 -27.44 3.78 21.02
C ALA A 630 -28.45 3.88 19.86
N ALA A 631 -28.88 2.75 19.31
CA ALA A 631 -29.79 2.68 18.16
C ALA A 631 -31.17 3.34 18.40
N ALA A 632 -31.61 3.42 19.65
CA ALA A 632 -32.90 4.01 20.05
C ALA A 632 -32.85 5.53 20.29
N THR A 633 -31.67 6.16 20.22
CA THR A 633 -31.50 7.58 20.59
C THR A 633 -32.27 8.49 19.63
N VAL A 634 -33.00 9.46 20.17
CA VAL A 634 -33.70 10.50 19.39
C VAL A 634 -33.45 11.84 20.07
N SER A 635 -32.90 12.81 19.34
CA SER A 635 -32.59 14.14 19.85
C SER A 635 -33.86 14.98 20.03
N SER A 636 -33.76 16.09 20.78
CA SER A 636 -34.87 17.04 20.92
C SER A 636 -35.03 17.96 19.70
N GLY A 637 -34.01 18.09 18.84
CA GLY A 637 -33.98 19.00 17.68
C GLY A 637 -34.19 20.48 18.00
N LYS A 638 -34.20 20.87 19.29
CA LYS A 638 -34.54 22.23 19.72
C LYS A 638 -33.34 23.16 19.53
N GLY A 639 -33.43 24.07 18.56
CA GLY A 639 -32.39 25.07 18.26
C GLY A 639 -31.26 24.58 17.35
N ASP A 640 -31.38 23.38 16.77
CA ASP A 640 -30.43 22.81 15.82
C ASP A 640 -30.98 22.93 14.38
N PRO A 641 -30.27 23.58 13.44
CA PRO A 641 -30.65 23.62 12.03
C PRO A 641 -30.87 22.23 11.41
N GLY A 642 -30.20 21.20 11.94
CA GLY A 642 -30.33 19.80 11.53
C GLY A 642 -31.66 19.12 11.91
N GLY A 643 -32.51 19.79 12.69
CA GLY A 643 -33.79 19.26 13.14
C GLY A 643 -33.62 18.06 14.10
N ILE A 644 -34.57 17.13 14.10
CA ILE A 644 -34.51 15.95 14.97
C ILE A 644 -33.49 14.96 14.40
N SER A 645 -32.65 14.39 15.26
CA SER A 645 -31.64 13.40 14.91
C SER A 645 -31.96 12.04 15.52
N TYR A 646 -31.71 10.96 14.79
CA TYR A 646 -32.15 9.61 15.14
C TYR A 646 -31.01 8.60 15.11
N GLY A 647 -31.07 7.62 16.01
CA GLY A 647 -30.16 6.49 16.04
C GLY A 647 -28.81 6.75 16.71
N ALA A 648 -27.99 5.70 16.71
CA ALA A 648 -26.68 5.64 17.35
C ALA A 648 -25.77 6.79 16.92
N TYR A 649 -25.84 7.16 15.65
CA TYR A 649 -24.99 8.17 15.02
C TYR A 649 -25.68 9.51 14.79
N GLN A 650 -26.85 9.72 15.43
CA GLN A 650 -27.59 10.98 15.37
C GLN A 650 -27.83 11.46 13.93
N LEU A 651 -28.44 10.59 13.10
CA LEU A 651 -28.79 10.88 11.72
C LEU A 651 -29.81 12.02 11.66
N ALA A 652 -29.44 13.15 11.06
CA ALA A 652 -30.33 14.30 10.92
C ALA A 652 -31.51 14.01 9.98
N SER A 653 -32.71 14.45 10.37
CA SER A 653 -33.94 14.33 9.56
C SER A 653 -34.21 15.53 8.66
N SER A 654 -33.67 16.70 8.97
CA SER A 654 -33.95 17.92 8.21
C SER A 654 -33.19 17.96 6.89
N GLU A 655 -33.67 18.80 5.97
CA GLU A 655 -32.99 19.10 4.72
C GLU A 655 -31.64 19.80 4.92
N ALA A 656 -31.58 20.77 5.82
CA ALA A 656 -30.33 21.44 6.18
C ALA A 656 -29.30 20.46 6.81
N GLY A 657 -29.78 19.37 7.43
CA GLY A 657 -28.96 18.28 7.93
C GLY A 657 -28.67 17.16 6.91
N GLY A 658 -29.09 17.32 5.65
CA GLY A 658 -28.82 16.36 4.56
C GLY A 658 -29.77 15.17 4.47
N ARG A 659 -30.92 15.17 5.17
CA ARG A 659 -31.95 14.13 5.13
C ARG A 659 -31.40 12.71 5.36
N ASN A 660 -30.45 12.57 6.28
CA ASN A 660 -29.73 11.32 6.55
C ASN A 660 -30.67 10.18 7.00
N VAL A 661 -31.73 10.48 7.76
CA VAL A 661 -32.74 9.49 8.18
C VAL A 661 -33.45 8.88 6.98
N GLN A 662 -33.83 9.72 6.02
CA GLN A 662 -34.53 9.31 4.82
C GLN A 662 -33.61 8.48 3.93
N THR A 663 -32.35 8.88 3.78
CA THR A 663 -31.34 8.12 3.05
C THR A 663 -31.09 6.76 3.72
N PHE A 664 -30.93 6.72 5.04
CA PHE A 664 -30.83 5.46 5.79
C PHE A 664 -32.03 4.53 5.53
N LEU A 665 -33.27 5.04 5.67
CA LEU A 665 -34.47 4.23 5.45
C LEU A 665 -34.64 3.74 4.02
N LYS A 666 -34.07 4.43 3.02
CA LYS A 666 -34.06 3.96 1.63
C LYS A 666 -33.12 2.77 1.40
N HIS A 667 -32.06 2.66 2.18
CA HIS A 667 -31.02 1.65 1.98
C HIS A 667 -30.92 0.68 3.16
N GLU A 668 -30.03 0.90 4.13
CA GLU A 668 -29.79 -0.03 5.24
C GLU A 668 -31.01 -0.22 6.15
N GLY A 669 -31.85 0.81 6.23
CA GLY A 669 -33.11 0.80 6.97
C GLY A 669 -34.32 0.25 6.18
N ALA A 670 -34.13 -0.19 4.92
CA ALA A 670 -35.22 -0.64 4.05
C ALA A 670 -36.13 -1.72 4.66
N PRO A 671 -35.63 -2.71 5.44
CA PRO A 671 -36.49 -3.70 6.11
C PRO A 671 -37.56 -3.08 7.03
N TRP A 672 -37.32 -1.87 7.55
CA TRP A 672 -38.24 -1.16 8.43
C TRP A 672 -38.96 0.02 7.77
N ALA A 673 -38.55 0.43 6.56
CA ALA A 673 -39.08 1.62 5.88
C ALA A 673 -40.61 1.63 5.77
N ALA A 674 -41.22 0.49 5.43
CA ALA A 674 -42.69 0.36 5.32
C ALA A 674 -43.42 0.64 6.65
N LYS A 675 -42.76 0.43 7.80
CA LYS A 675 -43.32 0.71 9.14
C LYS A 675 -43.43 2.20 9.45
N PHE A 676 -42.76 3.05 8.66
CA PHE A 676 -42.76 4.51 8.79
C PHE A 676 -43.69 5.20 7.78
N ASN A 677 -44.50 4.45 7.00
CA ASN A 677 -45.33 5.05 5.96
C ASN A 677 -46.31 6.09 6.52
N GLY A 678 -46.35 7.27 5.88
CA GLY A 678 -47.18 8.40 6.32
C GLY A 678 -46.72 9.08 7.62
N MET A 679 -45.51 8.77 8.13
CA MET A 679 -44.93 9.43 9.29
C MET A 679 -43.85 10.42 8.87
N GLU A 680 -43.86 11.61 9.47
CA GLU A 680 -42.91 12.68 9.14
C GLU A 680 -41.71 12.67 10.10
N PRO A 681 -40.48 12.43 9.63
CA PRO A 681 -39.28 12.36 10.49
C PRO A 681 -38.84 13.71 11.06
N THR A 682 -39.21 14.82 10.44
CA THR A 682 -38.79 16.17 10.85
C THR A 682 -39.57 16.74 12.04
N VAL A 683 -40.66 16.07 12.46
CA VAL A 683 -41.51 16.51 13.56
C VAL A 683 -41.56 15.47 14.68
N HIS A 684 -41.67 15.95 15.92
CA HIS A 684 -41.83 15.06 17.07
C HIS A 684 -43.18 14.33 17.00
N GLY A 685 -43.18 13.04 17.32
CA GLY A 685 -44.40 12.25 17.39
C GLY A 685 -44.23 10.83 16.91
N LYS A 686 -45.14 10.40 16.02
CA LYS A 686 -45.30 8.99 15.62
C LYS A 686 -44.02 8.38 15.04
N PHE A 687 -43.25 9.16 14.28
CA PHE A 687 -42.00 8.68 13.68
C PHE A 687 -40.97 8.28 14.75
N GLY A 688 -40.69 9.18 15.72
CA GLY A 688 -39.72 8.90 16.79
C GLY A 688 -40.17 7.81 17.77
N ALA A 689 -41.47 7.71 18.04
CA ALA A 689 -42.00 6.57 18.79
C ALA A 689 -41.77 5.25 18.04
N LYS A 690 -42.08 5.22 16.73
CA LYS A 690 -41.87 4.04 15.89
C LYS A 690 -40.40 3.64 15.77
N TRP A 691 -39.50 4.63 15.71
CA TRP A 691 -38.05 4.41 15.70
C TRP A 691 -37.58 3.68 16.96
N LYS A 692 -38.03 4.14 18.14
CA LYS A 692 -37.73 3.50 19.43
C LYS A 692 -38.34 2.10 19.53
N ASP A 693 -39.57 1.90 19.06
CA ASP A 693 -40.21 0.58 19.01
C ASP A 693 -39.39 -0.41 18.18
N ILE A 694 -38.89 0.03 17.02
CA ILE A 694 -38.07 -0.81 16.14
C ILE A 694 -36.74 -1.15 16.82
N ALA A 695 -36.06 -0.16 17.40
CA ALA A 695 -34.83 -0.37 18.15
C ALA A 695 -35.02 -1.30 19.37
N ALA A 696 -36.19 -1.33 19.99
CA ALA A 696 -36.51 -2.28 21.06
C ALA A 696 -36.85 -3.68 20.52
N SER A 697 -37.52 -3.79 19.37
CA SER A 697 -37.94 -5.05 18.78
C SER A 697 -36.82 -5.83 18.09
N ASP A 698 -35.85 -5.12 17.51
CA ASP A 698 -34.72 -5.69 16.78
C ASP A 698 -33.44 -4.88 17.02
N PRO A 699 -32.96 -4.83 18.27
CA PRO A 699 -31.88 -3.92 18.67
C PRO A 699 -30.58 -4.18 17.91
N LYS A 700 -30.24 -5.46 17.70
CA LYS A 700 -29.00 -5.85 17.05
C LYS A 700 -29.03 -5.52 15.57
N ALA A 701 -30.07 -5.97 14.83
CA ALA A 701 -30.08 -5.71 13.39
C ALA A 701 -30.29 -4.23 13.08
N PHE A 702 -31.06 -3.50 13.89
CA PHE A 702 -31.28 -2.07 13.68
C PHE A 702 -30.03 -1.23 13.99
N PHE A 703 -29.27 -1.57 15.03
CA PHE A 703 -27.96 -0.96 15.27
C PHE A 703 -26.99 -1.26 14.12
N GLU A 704 -26.88 -2.52 13.71
CA GLU A 704 -25.97 -2.91 12.62
C GLU A 704 -26.33 -2.22 11.30
N ALA A 705 -27.62 -2.02 11.00
CA ALA A 705 -28.05 -1.23 9.85
C ALA A 705 -27.56 0.23 9.92
N GLN A 706 -27.70 0.88 11.09
CA GLN A 706 -27.22 2.25 11.29
C GLN A 706 -25.69 2.34 11.23
N HIS A 707 -25.00 1.34 11.76
CA HIS A 707 -23.56 1.23 11.70
C HIS A 707 -23.04 1.09 10.27
N ARG A 708 -23.67 0.22 9.46
CA ARG A 708 -23.39 0.08 8.02
C ARG A 708 -23.64 1.37 7.24
N TYR A 709 -24.66 2.16 7.60
CA TYR A 709 -24.89 3.46 6.98
C TYR A 709 -23.71 4.42 7.20
N ILE A 710 -23.16 4.46 8.42
CA ILE A 710 -21.98 5.29 8.71
C ILE A 710 -20.72 4.76 8.06
N GLN A 711 -20.54 3.44 8.02
CA GLN A 711 -19.50 2.80 7.24
C GLN A 711 -19.55 3.33 5.80
N ARG A 712 -20.69 3.13 5.11
CA ARG A 712 -20.92 3.57 3.73
C ARG A 712 -20.67 5.05 3.48
N THR A 713 -21.15 5.91 4.37
CA THR A 713 -21.17 7.36 4.11
C THR A 713 -19.94 8.09 4.63
N LYS A 714 -19.12 7.47 5.50
CA LYS A 714 -17.98 8.12 6.16
C LYS A 714 -16.69 7.33 5.99
N TYR A 715 -16.65 6.09 6.45
CA TYR A 715 -15.44 5.27 6.45
C TYR A 715 -15.03 4.87 5.03
N ASP A 716 -16.01 4.38 4.28
CA ASP A 716 -15.84 3.78 2.97
C ASP A 716 -15.21 4.73 1.94
N PRO A 717 -15.71 5.98 1.78
CA PRO A 717 -15.11 6.93 0.84
C PRO A 717 -13.71 7.37 1.29
N ALA A 718 -13.46 7.44 2.60
CA ALA A 718 -12.18 7.86 3.13
C ALA A 718 -11.07 6.83 2.86
N VAL A 719 -11.34 5.55 3.11
CA VAL A 719 -10.39 4.47 2.82
C VAL A 719 -10.16 4.33 1.32
N LEU A 720 -11.22 4.39 0.51
CA LEU A 720 -11.09 4.34 -0.95
C LEU A 720 -10.19 5.46 -1.47
N LYS A 721 -10.36 6.68 -0.98
CA LYS A 721 -9.54 7.81 -1.40
C LYS A 721 -8.07 7.64 -0.98
N VAL A 722 -7.82 7.15 0.22
CA VAL A 722 -6.46 6.86 0.70
C VAL A 722 -5.79 5.80 -0.18
N LEU A 723 -6.51 4.72 -0.51
CA LEU A 723 -6.04 3.66 -1.38
C LEU A 723 -5.74 4.18 -2.79
N GLN A 724 -6.65 4.94 -3.40
CA GLN A 724 -6.44 5.55 -4.71
C GLN A 724 -5.23 6.49 -4.74
N THR A 725 -4.97 7.21 -3.63
CA THR A 725 -3.91 8.23 -3.58
C THR A 725 -2.57 7.71 -3.11
N THR A 726 -2.52 6.66 -2.29
CA THR A 726 -1.29 6.16 -1.67
C THR A 726 -0.95 4.72 -2.03
N GLY A 727 -1.91 3.98 -2.59
CA GLY A 727 -1.80 2.53 -2.75
C GLY A 727 -1.80 1.74 -1.44
N LEU A 728 -2.00 2.37 -0.27
CA LEU A 728 -2.16 1.66 0.99
C LEU A 728 -3.64 1.30 1.20
N ASP A 729 -3.90 0.02 1.35
CA ASP A 729 -5.21 -0.48 1.75
C ASP A 729 -5.31 -0.50 3.29
N ILE A 730 -6.16 0.36 3.83
CA ILE A 730 -6.42 0.45 5.27
C ILE A 730 -7.12 -0.80 5.80
N ASN A 731 -7.99 -1.46 5.02
CA ASN A 731 -8.75 -2.63 5.50
C ASN A 731 -7.86 -3.87 5.66
N ARG A 732 -6.65 -3.84 5.11
CA ARG A 732 -5.61 -4.88 5.29
C ARG A 732 -4.59 -4.53 6.39
N GLN A 733 -4.71 -3.37 7.04
CA GLN A 733 -3.86 -3.01 8.17
C GLN A 733 -4.34 -3.69 9.47
N PRO A 734 -3.51 -3.79 10.51
CA PRO A 734 -3.93 -4.28 11.81
C PRO A 734 -5.20 -3.57 12.31
N GLU A 735 -6.04 -4.27 13.05
CA GLU A 735 -7.34 -3.78 13.53
C GLU A 735 -7.24 -2.39 14.19
N ALA A 736 -6.20 -2.16 14.98
CA ALA A 736 -5.92 -0.87 15.60
C ALA A 736 -5.87 0.30 14.60
N VAL A 737 -5.26 0.11 13.43
CA VAL A 737 -5.19 1.14 12.38
C VAL A 737 -6.58 1.40 11.79
N GLN A 738 -7.33 0.33 11.50
CA GLN A 738 -8.68 0.43 10.95
C GLN A 738 -9.62 1.21 11.88
N GLN A 739 -9.51 0.95 13.19
CA GLN A 739 -10.29 1.59 14.24
C GLN A 739 -9.99 3.10 14.39
N VAL A 740 -8.71 3.47 14.28
CA VAL A 740 -8.31 4.89 14.27
C VAL A 740 -8.82 5.60 13.02
N VAL A 741 -8.73 4.95 11.86
CA VAL A 741 -9.24 5.50 10.60
C VAL A 741 -10.76 5.64 10.63
N TRP A 742 -11.50 4.71 11.23
CA TRP A 742 -12.94 4.86 11.50
C TRP A 742 -13.24 6.13 12.30
N SER A 743 -12.61 6.27 13.47
CA SER A 743 -12.76 7.45 14.34
C SER A 743 -12.51 8.76 13.59
N MET A 744 -11.48 8.77 12.73
CA MET A 744 -11.16 9.94 11.92
C MET A 744 -12.23 10.22 10.86
N SER A 745 -12.67 9.21 10.14
CA SER A 745 -13.65 9.31 9.05
C SER A 745 -15.02 9.78 9.53
N VAL A 746 -15.46 9.32 10.71
CA VAL A 746 -16.73 9.77 11.30
C VAL A 746 -16.63 11.21 11.81
N GLN A 747 -15.51 11.60 12.42
CA GLN A 747 -15.37 12.95 12.98
C GLN A 747 -15.11 14.04 11.93
N HIS A 748 -14.35 13.73 10.87
CA HIS A 748 -13.80 14.75 9.96
C HIS A 748 -14.27 14.55 8.53
N GLY A 749 -14.95 15.55 7.96
CA GLY A 749 -15.25 15.58 6.52
C GLY A 749 -14.00 15.60 5.61
N LYS A 750 -12.83 15.93 6.16
CA LYS A 750 -11.53 15.91 5.45
C LYS A 750 -10.63 14.73 5.84
N ALA A 751 -11.18 13.68 6.45
CA ALA A 751 -10.42 12.54 6.98
C ALA A 751 -9.48 11.92 5.94
N ALA A 752 -9.97 11.66 4.72
CA ALA A 752 -9.18 11.10 3.62
C ALA A 752 -7.86 11.84 3.38
N ARG A 753 -7.89 13.18 3.42
CA ARG A 753 -6.71 14.04 3.22
C ARG A 753 -5.71 13.90 4.37
N LEU A 754 -6.20 13.88 5.61
CA LEU A 754 -5.36 13.73 6.80
C LEU A 754 -4.71 12.35 6.85
N ILE A 755 -5.48 11.29 6.58
CA ILE A 755 -5.00 9.91 6.55
C ILE A 755 -3.96 9.74 5.44
N THR A 756 -4.26 10.22 4.22
CA THR A 756 -3.32 10.22 3.09
C THR A 756 -2.00 10.89 3.44
N ARG A 757 -2.05 12.05 4.12
CA ARG A 757 -0.85 12.76 4.57
C ARG A 757 -0.06 11.90 5.56
N SER A 758 -0.73 11.32 6.56
CA SER A 758 -0.08 10.47 7.55
C SER A 758 0.58 9.24 6.94
N VAL A 759 -0.07 8.59 5.97
CA VAL A 759 0.53 7.47 5.22
C VAL A 759 1.80 7.92 4.51
N LYS A 760 1.75 9.01 3.74
CA LYS A 760 2.92 9.55 3.03
C LYS A 760 4.05 9.94 3.99
N ASP A 761 3.73 10.56 5.13
CA ASP A 761 4.71 10.94 6.15
C ASP A 761 5.43 9.72 6.75
N VAL A 762 4.73 8.58 6.91
CA VAL A 762 5.31 7.34 7.43
C VAL A 762 6.10 6.60 6.35
N ASP A 763 5.57 6.50 5.12
CA ASP A 763 6.26 5.86 3.98
C ASP A 763 7.63 6.50 3.69
N ASN A 764 7.81 7.78 4.00
CA ASN A 764 9.09 8.48 3.87
C ASN A 764 10.15 8.04 4.90
N THR A 765 9.75 7.31 5.95
CA THR A 765 10.61 6.97 7.10
C THR A 765 10.61 5.49 7.44
N HIS A 766 9.61 4.73 7.02
CA HIS A 766 9.45 3.30 7.30
C HIS A 766 9.01 2.58 6.03
N SER A 767 9.54 1.37 5.82
CA SER A 767 8.99 0.46 4.82
C SER A 767 7.62 -0.05 5.28
N ARG A 768 6.69 -0.25 4.35
CA ARG A 768 5.37 -0.83 4.65
C ARG A 768 5.43 -2.29 5.13
N SER A 769 6.55 -2.97 4.90
CA SER A 769 6.83 -4.31 5.41
C SER A 769 7.42 -4.31 6.82
N ASP A 770 7.75 -3.16 7.39
CA ASP A 770 8.36 -3.08 8.72
C ASP A 770 7.34 -3.46 9.81
N PRO A 771 7.71 -4.33 10.77
CA PRO A 771 6.84 -4.67 11.90
C PRO A 771 6.39 -3.46 12.75
N GLY A 772 7.14 -2.35 12.67
CA GLY A 772 6.84 -1.09 13.35
C GLY A 772 5.96 -0.10 12.55
N TYR A 773 5.61 -0.41 11.30
CA TYR A 773 4.92 0.52 10.39
C TYR A 773 3.56 0.95 10.96
N ALA A 774 2.77 0.01 11.46
CA ALA A 774 1.43 0.28 11.92
C ALA A 774 1.40 1.10 13.23
N GLN A 775 2.33 0.90 14.18
CA GLN A 775 2.46 1.81 15.33
C GLN A 775 2.88 3.22 14.89
N ALA A 776 3.83 3.34 13.96
CA ALA A 776 4.24 4.62 13.41
C ALA A 776 3.08 5.35 12.70
N LEU A 777 2.25 4.60 11.96
CA LEU A 777 1.06 5.11 11.29
C LEU A 777 0.01 5.59 12.30
N ILE A 778 -0.30 4.82 13.35
CA ILE A 778 -1.23 5.26 14.41
C ILE A 778 -0.74 6.56 15.06
N ALA A 779 0.54 6.62 15.42
CA ALA A 779 1.14 7.82 16.00
C ALA A 779 0.98 9.04 15.07
N ARG A 780 1.34 8.87 13.79
CA ARG A 780 1.28 9.95 12.80
C ARG A 780 -0.15 10.38 12.47
N LEU A 781 -1.12 9.46 12.48
CA LEU A 781 -2.54 9.76 12.31
C LEU A 781 -3.02 10.72 13.42
N TYR A 782 -2.71 10.44 14.68
CA TYR A 782 -3.07 11.33 15.78
C TYR A 782 -2.29 12.64 15.78
N ASP A 783 -1.01 12.64 15.41
CA ASP A 783 -0.23 13.88 15.32
C ASP A 783 -0.81 14.84 14.28
N ASN A 784 -1.12 14.34 13.07
CA ASN A 784 -1.69 15.15 12.00
C ASN A 784 -3.13 15.56 12.30
N ARG A 785 -3.93 14.69 12.94
CA ARG A 785 -5.28 15.01 13.42
C ARG A 785 -5.25 16.09 14.51
N THR A 786 -4.29 16.04 15.41
CA THR A 786 -4.09 17.04 16.48
C THR A 786 -3.72 18.39 15.89
N LYS A 787 -2.72 18.44 15.00
CA LYS A 787 -2.32 19.66 14.29
C LYS A 787 -3.48 20.28 13.52
N TYR A 788 -4.28 19.45 12.84
CA TYR A 788 -5.45 19.91 12.11
C TYR A 788 -6.45 20.61 13.03
N VAL A 789 -6.84 19.97 14.14
CA VAL A 789 -7.84 20.55 15.06
C VAL A 789 -7.34 21.82 15.73
N LEU A 790 -6.11 21.84 16.25
CA LEU A 790 -5.53 23.04 16.88
C LEU A 790 -5.42 24.23 15.90
N GLY A 791 -5.20 23.94 14.62
CA GLY A 791 -5.18 24.95 13.55
C GLY A 791 -6.57 25.47 13.16
N GLN A 792 -7.67 24.93 13.72
CA GLN A 792 -9.04 25.42 13.47
C GLN A 792 -9.58 26.30 14.62
N HIS A 793 -8.88 26.39 15.76
CA HIS A 793 -9.26 27.21 16.93
C HIS A 793 -10.68 26.90 17.41
N GLN A 794 -11.00 25.61 17.55
CA GLN A 794 -12.35 25.18 17.94
C GLN A 794 -12.60 25.39 19.44
N PRO A 795 -13.81 25.81 19.85
CA PRO A 795 -14.14 26.03 21.27
C PRO A 795 -13.99 24.81 22.19
N SER A 796 -13.92 23.59 21.63
CA SER A 796 -13.88 22.32 22.37
C SER A 796 -12.52 21.60 22.29
N GLU A 797 -11.46 22.30 21.88
CA GLU A 797 -10.13 21.73 21.66
C GLU A 797 -9.62 20.86 22.82
N ASP A 798 -9.72 21.33 24.06
CA ASP A 798 -9.25 20.59 25.23
C ASP A 798 -9.94 19.23 25.42
N ALA A 799 -11.25 19.17 25.17
CA ALA A 799 -12.02 17.93 25.25
C ALA A 799 -11.62 16.97 24.11
N ILE A 800 -11.43 17.50 22.90
CA ILE A 800 -10.98 16.75 21.74
C ILE A 800 -9.56 16.20 21.97
N MET A 801 -8.65 16.98 22.54
CA MET A 801 -7.28 16.54 22.85
C MET A 801 -7.26 15.43 23.89
N ARG A 802 -8.12 15.50 24.93
CA ARG A 802 -8.26 14.41 25.91
C ARG A 802 -8.80 13.14 25.26
N ARG A 803 -9.75 13.25 24.33
CA ARG A 803 -10.24 12.11 23.52
C ARG A 803 -9.09 11.49 22.72
N TYR A 804 -8.34 12.28 21.96
CA TYR A 804 -7.26 11.77 21.12
C TYR A 804 -6.17 11.08 21.92
N LYS A 805 -5.79 11.61 23.09
CA LYS A 805 -4.83 10.94 23.99
C LYS A 805 -5.34 9.56 24.43
N ARG A 806 -6.62 9.44 24.79
CA ARG A 806 -7.22 8.15 25.19
C ARG A 806 -7.30 7.17 24.03
N GLU A 807 -7.84 7.58 22.88
CA GLU A 807 -7.95 6.69 21.72
C GLU A 807 -6.58 6.25 21.20
N ARG A 808 -5.58 7.16 21.17
CA ARG A 808 -4.21 6.82 20.79
C ARG A 808 -3.60 5.76 21.71
N ALA A 809 -3.76 5.93 23.03
CA ALA A 809 -3.25 4.96 23.99
C ALA A 809 -3.92 3.59 23.83
N ALA A 810 -5.25 3.57 23.65
CA ALA A 810 -6.00 2.34 23.43
C ALA A 810 -5.62 1.65 22.11
N ALA A 811 -5.53 2.39 21.00
CA ALA A 811 -5.13 1.87 19.71
C ALA A 811 -3.71 1.27 19.74
N LEU A 812 -2.76 1.94 20.40
CA LEU A 812 -1.39 1.43 20.56
C LEU A 812 -1.29 0.21 21.49
N SER A 813 -2.29 -0.05 22.35
CA SER A 813 -2.36 -1.28 23.15
C SER A 813 -3.05 -2.46 22.45
N TRP A 814 -3.72 -2.20 21.33
CA TRP A 814 -4.37 -3.22 20.50
C TRP A 814 -3.43 -3.75 19.40
N HIS A 815 -2.25 -3.16 19.29
CA HIS A 815 -1.16 -3.55 18.41
C HIS A 815 -0.01 -4.08 19.29
#